data_AF-A0A352F8X0-F1
#
_entry.id   AF-A0A352F8X0-F1
#
_cell.length_a   1.000
_cell.length_b   1.000
_cell.length_c   1.000
_cell.angle_alpha   90.00
_cell.angle_beta   90.00
_cell.angle_gamma   90.00
#
_symmetry.space_group_name_H-M   'P 1'
#
loop_
_entity.id
_entity.type
_entity.pdbx_description
1 polymer ?
#
loop_
_entity_poly.entity_id
_entity_poly.type
_entity_poly.pdbx_seq_one_letter_code
_entity_poly.pdbx_strand_id
1 'polypeptide(L)'
;MAREITSTDISNPGLQPGDFCRMALQPGDFYHTALQPGDFCPDPLIPHTSSPSPLIPRTLNLIPRTLYLILFFFCSLLVYPQQGQLAVSRIDQMPDLPMPLVIRDWKAVARNYDNLVFNRNLTGQYLPLSRVGPKGQFNYADNTPLFLDSYVGADDHLNQAEAINILPAIVGATLAGMDKSNQNGMDWVTMSRDFFNLKNGQNVYLNGYSATSGSDWWYDVMPNVYFYQLRSLYPDAAPEFDVQFTAIADRWNGCITKLGGSTAPWTLPDMNYRAFSLSTGLPLATGVPEPESAGSIAWLLYNAYLQTGNKDYFQGAQLALEFLAGRQTNPSYELQLPYGTLAAARMNAIEGTDYPLHKLLDWCFNRGALRGWGSVVGTWGGYDVSGLIGEANDGGNDYAFIMNGFQQAAALAPIPKYDKRYARAIAKWILNVTNASRLFYTNSLPPANQDSYEWASLYDPDACIPHESMKEISGGKAPYATGDAIGGGWAATNLSLYSGSSVGYLAGVVTMTQVPEILRIDLNTTDFYGDNSLASCLYFNPLQDSRQIWVPLPPGISGVYEAITETILLTTASDSFLLEIPASEVRLVRLYPSGKEPAARDGRLYAGSDILDYHYGYDYSVTLTVKALSADHNPIAINSSFKAYCEPGNVKPGDQVQFDWYLDDLLLEGRNQSQVQLVAPATPSQYVLRCRVSANGQTAEDTLHLSVVEHLPIPPVVQGIQSGARFTPAGGFETFTALVFPAEGEILDFAWSTTAGSLYQRTGNSVTWQAPVSPVAATVSLTVTNQDNLFTTVSTGVLVKDTSLPFQSPLIWYPLDSDERNAAADRFHATASGVGPAEDARGLPSRARRFATGQDIIYTVNTGELNFTNAVSLSCWVRCEQFGSERFILSHGSWQQRYKLSVTPEGFLRWTIKTGQGTADLDGSAPIGLNRYYHVCAIYTGYSMELYLDGELDTFRFFSGAILPSDRPFTIGRMDDVETQYAWRGSLDEVKLWDVEIPVKQVDLLKAQWASPEPDSLGDPVARVYPNPAAPGEITIEFTGITAVESIAVYTSGGRNLSEYQIRTEKSRLVIALPYAAPGIHVIRIILQNGRVITRKIIIWRQMK
;
A
#
# COMPACT_ATOMS: atom_id res chain seq x y z
N MET A 1 -2.71 -6.19 -9.87
CA MET A 1 -1.83 -5.30 -10.67
C MET A 1 -2.75 -4.50 -11.56
N ALA A 2 -3.02 -3.23 -11.23
CA ALA A 2 -3.93 -2.39 -12.00
C ALA A 2 -3.33 -0.98 -12.12
N ARG A 3 -3.38 -0.40 -13.31
CA ARG A 3 -3.10 1.02 -13.55
C ARG A 3 -4.36 1.60 -14.17
N GLU A 4 -5.14 2.35 -13.40
CA GLU A 4 -6.22 3.16 -13.97
C GLU A 4 -5.60 4.14 -15.00
N ILE A 5 -6.10 4.08 -16.24
CA ILE A 5 -5.78 5.06 -17.28
C ILE A 5 -6.90 6.09 -17.28
N THR A 6 -6.60 7.33 -16.88
CA THR A 6 -7.55 8.44 -16.98
C THR A 6 -7.96 8.65 -18.44
N SER A 7 -9.26 8.72 -18.71
CA SER A 7 -9.82 8.80 -20.06
C SER A 7 -9.58 10.16 -20.73
N THR A 8 -8.40 10.34 -21.32
CA THR A 8 -8.06 11.55 -22.09
C THR A 8 -7.38 11.21 -23.42
N ASP A 9 -8.17 10.85 -24.43
CA ASP A 9 -7.89 11.31 -25.79
C ASP A 9 -9.13 11.21 -26.72
N ILE A 10 -9.56 12.36 -27.26
CA ILE A 10 -10.30 12.43 -28.52
C ILE A 10 -9.59 13.49 -29.37
N SER A 11 -9.07 13.05 -30.52
CA SER A 11 -8.11 13.78 -31.32
C SER A 11 -8.59 15.14 -31.83
N ASN A 12 -7.74 16.18 -31.71
CA ASN A 12 -7.83 17.37 -32.56
C ASN A 12 -6.41 17.84 -32.98
N PRO A 13 -6.01 17.69 -34.26
CA PRO A 13 -4.60 17.87 -34.65
C PRO A 13 -4.26 19.33 -34.99
N GLY A 14 -3.63 20.05 -34.05
CA GLY A 14 -2.92 21.28 -34.40
C GLY A 14 -2.58 22.23 -33.26
N LEU A 15 -1.34 22.17 -32.78
CA LEU A 15 -0.43 23.29 -32.46
C LEU A 15 0.93 22.70 -32.00
N GLN A 16 2.03 23.44 -32.15
CA GLN A 16 3.38 22.95 -31.82
C GLN A 16 3.87 23.42 -30.45
N PRO A 17 4.75 22.64 -29.76
CA PRO A 17 5.22 22.98 -28.43
C PRO A 17 6.29 24.09 -28.47
N GLY A 18 6.00 25.18 -27.77
CA GLY A 18 6.92 26.29 -27.50
C GLY A 18 6.53 27.02 -26.22
N ASP A 19 7.52 27.65 -25.59
CA ASP A 19 7.37 28.66 -24.53
C ASP A 19 6.54 28.30 -23.28
N PHE A 20 7.10 27.42 -22.44
CA PHE A 20 7.02 27.61 -20.99
C PHE A 20 8.43 27.67 -20.38
N CYS A 21 8.86 28.89 -20.05
CA CYS A 21 10.16 29.14 -19.44
C CYS A 21 10.06 29.16 -17.89
N ARG A 22 11.19 28.92 -17.25
CA ARG A 22 11.33 28.78 -15.78
C ARG A 22 10.84 30.02 -15.03
N MET A 23 10.22 29.80 -13.88
CA MET A 23 10.71 30.35 -12.61
C MET A 23 10.27 29.47 -11.43
N ALA A 24 11.11 29.40 -10.40
CA ALA A 24 10.83 28.70 -9.15
C ALA A 24 10.99 29.69 -7.98
N LEU A 25 10.18 29.56 -6.94
CA LEU A 25 10.30 30.27 -5.68
C LEU A 25 10.04 29.32 -4.51
N GLN A 26 10.67 29.61 -3.37
CA GLN A 26 10.61 28.81 -2.14
C GLN A 26 9.79 29.52 -1.04
N PRO A 27 9.44 28.82 0.07
CA PRO A 27 8.30 29.19 0.90
C PRO A 27 8.59 30.18 2.05
N GLY A 28 7.51 30.81 2.52
CA GLY A 28 7.42 31.52 3.80
C GLY A 28 7.39 33.05 3.67
N ASP A 29 6.23 33.67 3.96
CA ASP A 29 6.12 34.65 5.07
C ASP A 29 4.70 35.22 5.31
N PHE A 30 4.35 35.29 6.60
CA PHE A 30 3.35 36.11 7.33
C PHE A 30 1.90 36.40 6.84
N TYR A 31 0.96 35.70 7.49
CA TYR A 31 -0.16 36.22 8.33
C TYR A 31 -1.23 37.23 7.83
N HIS A 32 -2.50 36.86 8.14
CA HIS A 32 -3.71 37.67 8.40
C HIS A 32 -3.97 39.01 7.67
N THR A 33 -5.12 39.07 6.97
CA THR A 33 -6.27 39.87 7.45
C THR A 33 -7.59 39.37 6.83
N ALA A 34 -8.72 39.68 7.47
CA ALA A 34 -10.05 39.30 7.00
C ALA A 34 -10.82 40.51 6.44
N LEU A 35 -11.68 40.28 5.44
CA LEU A 35 -12.71 41.22 4.99
C LEU A 35 -14.02 40.48 4.69
N GLN A 36 -15.14 41.17 4.89
CA GLN A 36 -16.51 40.67 4.71
C GLN A 36 -17.20 41.33 3.49
N PRO A 37 -18.37 40.82 3.03
CA PRO A 37 -18.91 41.15 1.71
C PRO A 37 -19.74 42.45 1.65
N GLY A 38 -19.92 42.96 0.44
CA GLY A 38 -20.88 44.03 0.10
C GLY A 38 -20.79 44.45 -1.38
N ASP A 39 -21.94 44.63 -2.03
CA ASP A 39 -22.06 45.01 -3.45
C ASP A 39 -21.59 46.45 -3.73
N PHE A 40 -21.27 46.77 -5.00
CA PHE A 40 -21.89 47.87 -5.76
C PHE A 40 -21.45 47.93 -7.25
N CYS A 41 -22.41 48.17 -8.14
CA CYS A 41 -22.25 48.60 -9.55
C CYS A 41 -21.86 50.10 -9.65
N PRO A 42 -21.50 50.71 -10.82
CA PRO A 42 -21.90 50.35 -12.19
C PRO A 42 -20.90 50.57 -13.37
N ASP A 43 -21.41 50.27 -14.57
CA ASP A 43 -21.05 50.68 -15.96
C ASP A 43 -20.98 52.24 -16.17
N PRO A 44 -20.68 52.84 -17.36
CA PRO A 44 -20.33 52.28 -18.68
C PRO A 44 -19.22 53.04 -19.47
N LEU A 45 -18.97 52.69 -20.76
CA LEU A 45 -19.01 53.64 -21.91
C LEU A 45 -18.74 53.00 -23.30
N ILE A 46 -19.35 53.58 -24.36
CA ILE A 46 -19.20 53.20 -25.79
C ILE A 46 -19.14 54.48 -26.67
N PRO A 47 -18.32 54.49 -27.74
CA PRO A 47 -18.80 54.85 -29.09
C PRO A 47 -18.16 53.95 -30.18
N HIS A 48 -18.62 53.80 -31.43
CA HIS A 48 -19.83 54.11 -32.23
C HIS A 48 -19.70 53.24 -33.53
N THR A 49 -20.60 53.06 -34.51
CA THR A 49 -21.84 53.71 -35.04
C THR A 49 -22.60 52.61 -35.86
N SER A 50 -23.79 52.72 -36.49
CA SER A 50 -24.74 53.81 -36.77
C SER A 50 -26.22 53.32 -36.86
N SER A 51 -26.96 53.65 -37.93
CA SER A 51 -28.43 53.49 -38.14
C SER A 51 -28.72 53.51 -39.67
N PRO A 52 -29.98 53.37 -40.20
CA PRO A 52 -31.29 53.41 -39.53
C PRO A 52 -32.38 52.38 -39.97
N SER A 53 -33.53 52.47 -39.27
CA SER A 53 -34.81 51.73 -39.38
C SER A 53 -35.70 52.24 -40.57
N PRO A 54 -37.04 51.94 -40.77
CA PRO A 54 -38.11 51.73 -39.76
C PRO A 54 -39.36 50.83 -40.11
N LEU A 55 -40.38 50.87 -39.21
CA LEU A 55 -41.86 50.67 -39.38
C LEU A 55 -42.57 49.34 -38.93
N ILE A 56 -43.89 49.50 -38.70
CA ILE A 56 -44.84 48.76 -37.81
C ILE A 56 -46.25 48.82 -38.46
N PRO A 57 -47.15 47.77 -38.50
CA PRO A 57 -48.34 47.72 -37.58
C PRO A 57 -49.19 46.40 -37.40
N ARG A 58 -49.78 46.24 -36.17
CA ARG A 58 -51.20 45.84 -35.82
C ARG A 58 -51.84 44.48 -36.26
N THR A 59 -52.94 43.93 -35.68
CA THR A 59 -53.48 43.68 -34.28
C THR A 59 -54.90 43.03 -34.31
N LEU A 60 -55.33 42.34 -33.23
CA LEU A 60 -56.72 41.85 -32.87
C LEU A 60 -57.29 40.66 -33.72
N ASN A 61 -58.22 39.77 -33.29
CA ASN A 61 -59.15 39.58 -32.12
C ASN A 61 -59.29 38.06 -31.77
N LEU A 62 -59.48 37.56 -30.53
CA LEU A 62 -60.73 37.42 -29.68
C LEU A 62 -61.89 36.66 -30.38
N ILE A 63 -62.68 35.71 -29.82
CA ILE A 63 -63.11 35.23 -28.46
C ILE A 63 -63.69 33.76 -28.59
N PRO A 64 -64.20 33.00 -27.57
CA PRO A 64 -64.19 33.08 -26.08
C PRO A 64 -63.76 31.77 -25.32
N ARG A 65 -63.79 31.77 -23.98
CA ARG A 65 -63.58 30.59 -23.07
C ARG A 65 -64.90 30.18 -22.37
N THR A 66 -65.38 28.92 -22.50
CA THR A 66 -66.50 28.44 -21.64
C THR A 66 -66.64 26.93 -21.38
N LEU A 67 -65.69 26.06 -21.78
CA LEU A 67 -65.87 24.58 -21.67
C LEU A 67 -64.80 23.81 -20.86
N TYR A 68 -63.72 24.46 -20.41
CA TYR A 68 -62.55 23.77 -19.82
C TYR A 68 -62.55 23.58 -18.30
N LEU A 69 -63.59 24.06 -17.59
CA LEU A 69 -63.58 24.19 -16.12
C LEU A 69 -64.26 23.03 -15.35
N ILE A 70 -64.72 21.98 -16.05
CA ILE A 70 -65.42 20.83 -15.44
C ILE A 70 -64.67 19.50 -15.65
N LEU A 71 -63.78 19.39 -16.64
CA LEU A 71 -63.08 18.15 -16.98
C LEU A 71 -61.76 17.90 -16.21
N PHE A 72 -61.33 18.85 -15.36
CA PHE A 72 -60.03 18.80 -14.68
C PHE A 72 -60.10 18.43 -13.19
N PHE A 73 -61.27 18.00 -12.69
CA PHE A 73 -61.49 17.74 -11.26
C PHE A 73 -61.73 16.26 -10.90
N PHE A 74 -61.56 15.34 -11.87
CA PHE A 74 -61.68 13.89 -11.66
C PHE A 74 -60.59 13.14 -12.43
N CYS A 75 -59.34 13.23 -11.94
CA CYS A 75 -58.31 12.18 -12.03
C CYS A 75 -56.97 12.56 -11.32
N SER A 76 -57.04 13.32 -10.22
CA SER A 76 -55.91 13.42 -9.28
C SER A 76 -56.11 12.42 -8.14
N LEU A 77 -55.68 11.17 -8.34
CA LEU A 77 -55.51 10.24 -7.24
C LEU A 77 -54.39 10.78 -6.34
N LEU A 78 -54.77 11.32 -5.19
CA LEU A 78 -53.84 11.81 -4.19
C LEU A 78 -53.20 10.61 -3.48
N VAL A 79 -52.11 10.11 -4.06
CA VAL A 79 -51.16 9.26 -3.34
C VAL A 79 -50.50 10.15 -2.30
N TYR A 80 -51.03 10.14 -1.08
CA TYR A 80 -50.42 10.82 0.04
C TYR A 80 -49.10 10.11 0.38
N PRO A 81 -47.96 10.83 0.48
CA PRO A 81 -46.73 10.23 0.96
C PRO A 81 -46.93 9.77 2.40
N GLN A 82 -46.46 8.56 2.71
CA GLN A 82 -46.65 7.94 4.03
C GLN A 82 -46.07 8.85 5.13
N GLN A 83 -46.88 9.16 6.15
CA GLN A 83 -46.51 10.10 7.19
C GLN A 83 -45.21 9.66 7.90
N GLY A 84 -44.30 10.61 8.12
CA GLY A 84 -43.01 10.37 8.76
C GLY A 84 -41.92 9.78 7.86
N GLN A 85 -42.21 9.44 6.60
CA GLN A 85 -41.18 9.03 5.63
C GLN A 85 -40.52 10.24 4.96
N LEU A 86 -39.20 10.17 4.78
CA LEU A 86 -38.39 11.18 4.09
C LEU A 86 -38.01 10.69 2.68
N ALA A 87 -38.04 11.63 1.73
CA ALA A 87 -37.49 11.46 0.40
C ALA A 87 -35.97 11.30 0.42
N VAL A 88 -35.42 10.71 -0.64
CA VAL A 88 -34.00 10.79 -1.01
C VAL A 88 -33.95 11.16 -2.48
N SER A 89 -33.29 12.27 -2.81
CA SER A 89 -33.59 13.06 -4.02
C SER A 89 -33.37 12.33 -5.35
N ARG A 90 -32.42 11.40 -5.41
CA ARG A 90 -32.18 10.51 -6.56
C ARG A 90 -33.09 9.28 -6.59
N ILE A 91 -33.46 8.74 -5.42
CA ILE A 91 -34.32 7.54 -5.31
C ILE A 91 -35.74 7.86 -5.77
N ASP A 92 -36.26 9.06 -5.50
CA ASP A 92 -37.61 9.45 -5.93
C ASP A 92 -37.75 9.55 -7.46
N GLN A 93 -36.64 9.69 -8.19
CA GLN A 93 -36.61 9.67 -9.66
C GLN A 93 -36.74 8.25 -10.25
N MET A 94 -36.46 7.22 -9.45
CA MET A 94 -36.63 5.81 -9.84
C MET A 94 -38.12 5.43 -9.83
N PRO A 95 -38.57 4.44 -10.61
CA PRO A 95 -39.93 3.93 -10.50
C PRO A 95 -40.15 3.27 -9.13
N ASP A 96 -41.37 3.37 -8.58
CA ASP A 96 -41.73 2.63 -7.37
C ASP A 96 -41.72 1.10 -7.63
N LEU A 97 -42.12 0.67 -8.83
CA LEU A 97 -42.06 -0.71 -9.32
C LEU A 97 -41.28 -0.76 -10.66
N PRO A 98 -40.07 -1.34 -10.71
CA PRO A 98 -39.28 -1.41 -11.94
C PRO A 98 -39.85 -2.41 -12.95
N MET A 99 -39.65 -2.16 -14.25
CA MET A 99 -40.34 -2.90 -15.32
C MET A 99 -39.45 -3.33 -16.51
N PRO A 100 -39.49 -4.61 -16.95
CA PRO A 100 -40.17 -5.74 -16.32
C PRO A 100 -39.48 -6.14 -15.00
N LEU A 101 -40.28 -6.53 -14.01
CA LEU A 101 -39.79 -7.10 -12.76
C LEU A 101 -39.40 -8.57 -12.99
N VAL A 102 -38.12 -8.89 -12.88
CA VAL A 102 -37.56 -10.25 -13.01
C VAL A 102 -36.50 -10.45 -11.93
N ILE A 103 -36.94 -10.74 -10.72
CA ILE A 103 -36.05 -10.99 -9.57
C ILE A 103 -35.45 -12.39 -9.68
N ARG A 104 -34.13 -12.51 -9.55
CA ARG A 104 -33.43 -13.80 -9.40
C ARG A 104 -33.56 -14.31 -7.97
N ASP A 105 -33.53 -15.63 -7.77
CA ASP A 105 -33.18 -16.16 -6.45
C ASP A 105 -31.70 -15.90 -6.19
N TRP A 106 -31.40 -14.76 -5.59
CA TRP A 106 -30.04 -14.33 -5.29
C TRP A 106 -29.31 -15.28 -4.30
N LYS A 107 -30.04 -16.03 -3.47
CA LYS A 107 -29.45 -17.06 -2.60
C LYS A 107 -29.04 -18.29 -3.40
N ALA A 108 -29.80 -18.68 -4.42
CA ALA A 108 -29.38 -19.68 -5.39
C ALA A 108 -28.18 -19.19 -6.23
N VAL A 109 -28.18 -17.94 -6.71
CA VAL A 109 -27.03 -17.37 -7.47
C VAL A 109 -25.75 -17.41 -6.63
N ALA A 110 -25.79 -16.95 -5.39
CA ALA A 110 -24.61 -16.95 -4.51
C ALA A 110 -24.08 -18.35 -4.18
N ARG A 111 -24.98 -19.34 -4.03
CA ARG A 111 -24.62 -20.75 -3.84
C ARG A 111 -24.03 -21.37 -5.09
N ASN A 112 -24.55 -21.06 -6.28
CA ASN A 112 -24.02 -21.59 -7.53
C ASN A 112 -22.65 -20.96 -7.85
N TYR A 113 -22.49 -19.65 -7.59
CA TYR A 113 -21.20 -18.96 -7.67
C TYR A 113 -20.14 -19.63 -6.79
N ASP A 114 -20.42 -19.83 -5.49
CA ASP A 114 -19.48 -20.47 -4.57
C ASP A 114 -19.14 -21.92 -4.98
N ASN A 115 -20.15 -22.71 -5.36
CA ASN A 115 -19.98 -24.09 -5.85
C ASN A 115 -19.19 -24.18 -7.16
N LEU A 116 -19.23 -23.15 -8.02
CA LEU A 116 -18.43 -23.09 -9.24
C LEU A 116 -16.98 -22.67 -8.90
N VAL A 117 -16.83 -21.60 -8.12
CA VAL A 117 -15.55 -20.91 -7.90
C VAL A 117 -14.61 -21.66 -6.96
N PHE A 118 -15.12 -22.28 -5.88
CA PHE A 118 -14.29 -23.07 -4.94
C PHE A 118 -14.09 -24.53 -5.39
N ASN A 119 -14.68 -24.96 -6.51
CA ASN A 119 -14.54 -26.31 -7.03
C ASN A 119 -13.27 -26.51 -7.87
N ARG A 120 -12.19 -26.82 -7.16
CA ARG A 120 -10.85 -27.10 -7.70
C ARG A 120 -10.75 -28.36 -8.59
N ASN A 121 -11.84 -29.11 -8.79
CA ASN A 121 -11.86 -30.31 -9.64
C ASN A 121 -12.46 -30.07 -11.04
N LEU A 122 -12.88 -28.85 -11.35
CA LEU A 122 -13.42 -28.49 -12.66
C LEU A 122 -12.34 -28.51 -13.74
N THR A 123 -12.74 -28.84 -14.97
CA THR A 123 -11.86 -28.92 -16.14
C THR A 123 -12.49 -28.19 -17.32
N GLY A 124 -11.74 -27.29 -17.96
CA GLY A 124 -12.20 -26.49 -19.08
C GLY A 124 -11.20 -25.39 -19.42
N GLN A 125 -11.55 -24.54 -20.38
CA GLN A 125 -10.80 -23.30 -20.61
C GLN A 125 -10.93 -22.42 -19.36
N TYR A 126 -9.81 -22.00 -18.76
CA TYR A 126 -9.75 -21.20 -17.53
C TYR A 126 -10.41 -21.84 -16.29
N LEU A 127 -10.51 -23.17 -16.22
CA LEU A 127 -11.01 -23.89 -15.04
C LEU A 127 -9.94 -24.84 -14.47
N PRO A 128 -9.82 -24.99 -13.14
CA PRO A 128 -10.62 -24.34 -12.10
C PRO A 128 -10.25 -22.86 -11.88
N LEU A 129 -11.10 -22.09 -11.18
CA LEU A 129 -10.92 -20.65 -10.92
C LEU A 129 -10.16 -20.34 -9.61
N SER A 130 -9.86 -21.37 -8.82
CA SER A 130 -9.15 -21.24 -7.54
C SER A 130 -8.17 -22.40 -7.32
N ARG A 131 -7.12 -22.14 -6.52
CA ARG A 131 -6.23 -23.18 -5.99
C ARG A 131 -5.77 -22.84 -4.58
N VAL A 132 -5.06 -23.78 -3.96
CA VAL A 132 -4.41 -23.59 -2.65
C VAL A 132 -2.90 -23.66 -2.86
N GLY A 133 -2.14 -22.83 -2.14
CA GLY A 133 -0.68 -22.77 -2.23
C GLY A 133 0.06 -23.72 -1.29
N PRO A 134 1.40 -23.70 -1.29
CA PRO A 134 2.20 -24.34 -0.25
C PRO A 134 1.99 -23.68 1.12
N LYS A 135 1.93 -24.50 2.17
CA LYS A 135 1.86 -24.06 3.58
C LYS A 135 3.09 -23.23 3.94
N GLY A 136 2.89 -22.13 4.68
CA GLY A 136 3.96 -21.26 5.19
C GLY A 136 4.50 -20.22 4.21
N GLN A 137 3.85 -20.02 3.05
CA GLN A 137 4.37 -19.19 1.96
C GLN A 137 4.49 -17.70 2.31
N PHE A 138 3.49 -17.11 2.97
CA PHE A 138 3.41 -15.66 3.19
C PHE A 138 3.57 -15.28 4.65
N ASN A 139 2.59 -14.67 5.31
CA ASN A 139 2.74 -14.06 6.63
C ASN A 139 2.83 -15.09 7.76
N TYR A 140 2.08 -16.19 7.67
CA TYR A 140 1.95 -17.19 8.72
C TYR A 140 2.57 -18.55 8.34
N ALA A 141 3.39 -19.12 9.22
CA ALA A 141 4.14 -20.36 8.97
C ALA A 141 3.26 -21.63 8.99
N ASP A 142 2.13 -21.58 9.70
CA ASP A 142 1.11 -22.62 9.76
C ASP A 142 0.05 -22.46 8.66
N ASN A 143 -0.15 -21.26 8.12
CA ASN A 143 -1.23 -21.00 7.19
C ASN A 143 -0.96 -21.60 5.80
N THR A 144 -2.04 -21.78 5.02
CA THR A 144 -1.94 -22.23 3.62
C THR A 144 -2.76 -21.26 2.76
N PRO A 145 -2.15 -20.49 1.85
CA PRO A 145 -2.83 -19.41 1.15
C PRO A 145 -3.82 -19.91 0.09
N LEU A 146 -4.90 -19.14 -0.09
CA LEU A 146 -5.90 -19.31 -1.13
C LEU A 146 -5.54 -18.42 -2.34
N PHE A 147 -5.61 -18.98 -3.53
CA PHE A 147 -5.49 -18.24 -4.78
C PHE A 147 -6.83 -18.32 -5.51
N LEU A 148 -7.27 -17.18 -6.04
CA LEU A 148 -8.57 -16.97 -6.65
C LEU A 148 -8.40 -15.92 -7.75
N ASP A 149 -8.77 -16.27 -8.97
CA ASP A 149 -8.74 -15.33 -10.08
C ASP A 149 -9.73 -14.18 -9.85
N SER A 150 -9.35 -12.97 -10.25
CA SER A 150 -10.25 -11.81 -10.22
C SER A 150 -11.14 -11.75 -11.47
N TYR A 151 -10.71 -12.36 -12.57
CA TYR A 151 -11.44 -12.48 -13.83
C TYR A 151 -11.30 -13.88 -14.42
N VAL A 152 -12.35 -14.39 -15.08
CA VAL A 152 -12.24 -15.64 -15.83
C VAL A 152 -11.23 -15.46 -16.98
N GLY A 153 -10.17 -16.25 -16.95
CA GLY A 153 -9.08 -16.17 -17.94
C GLY A 153 -8.15 -14.97 -17.74
N ALA A 154 -7.92 -14.56 -16.50
CA ALA A 154 -6.87 -13.61 -16.13
C ALA A 154 -5.46 -14.07 -16.55
N ASP A 155 -4.56 -13.12 -16.84
CA ASP A 155 -3.21 -13.38 -17.35
C ASP A 155 -2.35 -14.26 -16.42
N ASP A 156 -2.48 -14.09 -15.11
CA ASP A 156 -1.76 -14.85 -14.07
C ASP A 156 -2.70 -15.87 -13.40
N HIS A 157 -3.44 -16.60 -14.24
CA HIS A 157 -4.41 -17.64 -13.88
C HIS A 157 -3.91 -18.56 -12.76
N LEU A 158 -4.74 -18.74 -11.73
CA LEU A 158 -4.48 -19.47 -10.49
C LEU A 158 -3.38 -18.89 -9.59
N ASN A 159 -2.80 -17.73 -9.88
CA ASN A 159 -1.78 -17.08 -9.03
C ASN A 159 -2.22 -15.73 -8.48
N GLN A 160 -3.39 -15.23 -8.88
CA GLN A 160 -4.01 -14.05 -8.29
C GLN A 160 -4.52 -14.33 -6.87
N ALA A 161 -4.41 -13.32 -6.01
CA ALA A 161 -4.91 -13.34 -4.63
C ALA A 161 -5.17 -11.90 -4.18
N GLU A 162 -6.42 -11.44 -4.35
CA GLU A 162 -6.88 -10.10 -3.96
C GLU A 162 -7.85 -10.20 -2.79
N ALA A 163 -7.62 -9.40 -1.75
CA ALA A 163 -8.42 -9.43 -0.52
C ALA A 163 -9.86 -8.96 -0.77
N ILE A 164 -10.04 -7.99 -1.67
CA ILE A 164 -11.35 -7.47 -2.08
C ILE A 164 -12.15 -8.47 -2.94
N ASN A 165 -11.53 -9.56 -3.39
CA ASN A 165 -12.19 -10.68 -4.06
C ASN A 165 -12.43 -11.82 -3.05
N ILE A 166 -11.37 -12.30 -2.40
CA ILE A 166 -11.41 -13.47 -1.51
C ILE A 166 -12.23 -13.24 -0.23
N LEU A 167 -12.09 -12.07 0.44
CA LEU A 167 -12.83 -11.83 1.69
C LEU A 167 -14.34 -11.70 1.42
N PRO A 168 -14.82 -10.91 0.43
CA PRO A 168 -16.23 -10.91 0.07
C PRO A 168 -16.75 -12.27 -0.40
N ALA A 169 -15.95 -13.10 -1.09
CA ALA A 169 -16.37 -14.44 -1.48
C ALA A 169 -16.74 -15.30 -0.26
N ILE A 170 -15.90 -15.28 0.77
CA ILE A 170 -16.10 -16.04 2.01
C ILE A 170 -17.26 -15.48 2.84
N VAL A 171 -17.33 -14.15 3.00
CA VAL A 171 -18.43 -13.49 3.74
C VAL A 171 -19.76 -13.69 3.02
N GLY A 172 -19.84 -13.40 1.73
CA GLY A 172 -21.04 -13.54 0.91
C GLY A 172 -21.55 -14.98 0.85
N ALA A 173 -20.67 -15.97 0.71
CA ALA A 173 -21.03 -17.38 0.81
C ALA A 173 -21.68 -17.73 2.16
N THR A 174 -21.16 -17.14 3.25
CA THR A 174 -21.69 -17.32 4.61
C THR A 174 -23.06 -16.66 4.77
N LEU A 175 -23.25 -15.44 4.24
CA LEU A 175 -24.55 -14.76 4.21
C LEU A 175 -25.61 -15.53 3.38
N ALA A 176 -25.18 -16.29 2.36
CA ALA A 176 -26.01 -17.22 1.62
C ALA A 176 -26.24 -18.58 2.35
N GLY A 177 -25.70 -18.77 3.55
CA GLY A 177 -25.91 -19.93 4.41
C GLY A 177 -24.96 -21.11 4.17
N MET A 178 -23.72 -20.85 3.74
CA MET A 178 -22.67 -21.88 3.59
C MET A 178 -21.58 -21.67 4.64
N ASP A 179 -21.30 -22.68 5.46
CA ASP A 179 -20.18 -22.66 6.41
C ASP A 179 -18.85 -22.78 5.65
N LYS A 180 -18.05 -21.71 5.69
CA LYS A 180 -16.73 -21.63 5.05
C LYS A 180 -15.58 -21.99 5.99
N SER A 181 -15.85 -22.17 7.29
CA SER A 181 -14.87 -22.74 8.23
C SER A 181 -14.73 -24.26 8.08
N ASN A 182 -15.71 -24.94 7.48
CA ASN A 182 -15.66 -26.37 7.18
C ASN A 182 -16.43 -26.74 5.90
N GLN A 183 -16.11 -26.09 4.78
CA GLN A 183 -16.72 -26.46 3.49
C GLN A 183 -15.96 -27.63 2.87
N ASN A 184 -16.60 -28.80 2.75
CA ASN A 184 -15.99 -30.00 2.16
C ASN A 184 -14.66 -30.43 2.82
N GLY A 185 -14.51 -30.19 4.13
CA GLY A 185 -13.27 -30.44 4.87
C GLY A 185 -12.16 -29.40 4.65
N MET A 186 -12.49 -28.27 4.02
CA MET A 186 -11.61 -27.11 3.88
C MET A 186 -12.12 -25.97 4.76
N ASP A 187 -11.25 -25.46 5.62
CA ASP A 187 -11.41 -24.15 6.25
C ASP A 187 -10.83 -23.10 5.30
N TRP A 188 -11.70 -22.25 4.75
CA TRP A 188 -11.30 -21.12 3.90
C TRP A 188 -11.12 -19.83 4.71
N VAL A 189 -11.67 -19.75 5.93
CA VAL A 189 -11.66 -18.57 6.80
C VAL A 189 -10.27 -18.35 7.38
N THR A 190 -9.60 -19.39 7.87
CA THR A 190 -8.22 -19.24 8.36
C THR A 190 -7.22 -18.98 7.23
N MET A 191 -7.49 -19.47 6.01
CA MET A 191 -6.60 -19.27 4.85
C MET A 191 -6.44 -17.81 4.46
N SER A 192 -7.46 -16.96 4.67
CA SER A 192 -7.36 -15.53 4.34
C SER A 192 -6.49 -14.72 5.30
N ARG A 193 -6.01 -15.29 6.43
CA ARG A 193 -5.11 -14.61 7.39
C ARG A 193 -3.85 -14.04 6.76
N ASP A 194 -3.34 -14.64 5.67
CA ASP A 194 -2.15 -14.12 4.99
C ASP A 194 -2.34 -12.73 4.37
N PHE A 195 -3.58 -12.21 4.25
CA PHE A 195 -3.82 -10.81 3.88
C PHE A 195 -3.49 -9.80 5.00
N PHE A 196 -3.43 -10.25 6.26
CA PHE A 196 -2.87 -9.43 7.33
C PHE A 196 -1.35 -9.33 7.16
N ASN A 197 -0.89 -8.15 6.74
CA ASN A 197 0.48 -7.92 6.30
C ASN A 197 1.42 -7.74 7.51
N LEU A 198 1.77 -8.88 8.11
CA LEU A 198 2.58 -9.02 9.32
C LEU A 198 4.09 -8.91 9.03
N LYS A 199 4.61 -9.64 8.04
CA LYS A 199 6.07 -9.77 7.79
C LYS A 199 6.74 -8.48 7.34
N ASN A 200 6.00 -7.55 6.76
CA ASN A 200 6.47 -6.21 6.38
C ASN A 200 6.02 -5.11 7.37
N GLY A 201 5.41 -5.48 8.50
CA GLY A 201 5.06 -4.57 9.58
C GLY A 201 3.95 -3.56 9.29
N GLN A 202 3.11 -3.79 8.27
CA GLN A 202 1.93 -2.96 8.01
C GLN A 202 0.85 -3.18 9.09
N ASN A 203 0.68 -4.43 9.54
CA ASN A 203 -0.25 -4.87 10.58
C ASN A 203 -1.73 -4.49 10.31
N VAL A 204 -2.12 -4.56 9.04
CA VAL A 204 -3.49 -4.38 8.52
C VAL A 204 -3.76 -5.41 7.43
N TYR A 205 -5.02 -5.62 7.09
CA TYR A 205 -5.39 -6.29 5.85
C TYR A 205 -5.17 -5.32 4.68
N LEU A 206 -4.53 -5.81 3.61
CA LEU A 206 -4.30 -5.07 2.36
C LEU A 206 -4.62 -5.99 1.17
N ASN A 207 -4.76 -5.44 -0.03
CA ASN A 207 -5.18 -6.19 -1.22
C ASN A 207 -4.15 -7.19 -1.80
N GLY A 208 -3.23 -7.72 -0.99
CA GLY A 208 -2.26 -8.73 -1.39
C GLY A 208 -1.41 -9.25 -0.22
N TYR A 209 -0.93 -10.49 -0.31
CA TYR A 209 -0.21 -11.19 0.77
C TYR A 209 1.17 -10.62 1.15
N SER A 210 1.66 -9.59 0.46
CA SER A 210 2.89 -8.85 0.81
C SER A 210 2.81 -7.40 0.31
N ALA A 211 1.61 -6.82 0.34
CA ALA A 211 1.33 -5.46 -0.10
C ALA A 211 1.73 -4.39 0.94
N THR A 212 1.79 -3.13 0.52
CA THR A 212 2.16 -1.99 1.36
C THR A 212 1.23 -0.80 1.11
N SER A 213 0.74 -0.17 2.17
CA SER A 213 -0.18 0.96 2.08
C SER A 213 0.48 2.26 1.60
N GLY A 214 -0.34 3.15 1.03
CA GLY A 214 0.03 4.48 0.58
C GLY A 214 -0.17 4.75 -0.91
N SER A 215 -0.88 3.88 -1.64
CA SER A 215 -1.18 4.08 -3.06
C SER A 215 -2.61 4.53 -3.35
N ASP A 216 -3.58 4.06 -2.57
CA ASP A 216 -5.01 4.17 -2.88
C ASP A 216 -5.83 3.85 -1.62
N TRP A 217 -6.74 4.73 -1.19
CA TRP A 217 -7.50 4.52 0.05
C TRP A 217 -8.47 3.34 -0.04
N TRP A 218 -9.17 3.19 -1.17
CA TRP A 218 -10.08 2.08 -1.42
C TRP A 218 -9.39 0.71 -1.25
N TYR A 219 -8.24 0.50 -1.92
CA TYR A 219 -7.48 -0.76 -1.83
C TYR A 219 -6.78 -0.95 -0.47
N ASP A 220 -6.46 0.13 0.25
CA ASP A 220 -5.78 0.06 1.56
C ASP A 220 -6.78 -0.17 2.72
N VAL A 221 -7.99 0.42 2.69
CA VAL A 221 -8.94 0.37 3.82
C VAL A 221 -9.92 -0.79 3.69
N MET A 222 -10.52 -1.02 2.53
CA MET A 222 -11.66 -1.95 2.39
C MET A 222 -11.36 -3.43 2.69
N PRO A 223 -10.15 -3.98 2.47
CA PRO A 223 -9.78 -5.29 2.99
C PRO A 223 -9.97 -5.42 4.52
N ASN A 224 -9.80 -4.34 5.28
CA ASN A 224 -10.04 -4.33 6.72
C ASN A 224 -11.54 -4.34 7.05
N VAL A 225 -12.37 -3.64 6.27
CA VAL A 225 -13.83 -3.68 6.39
C VAL A 225 -14.33 -5.10 6.15
N TYR A 226 -13.87 -5.76 5.08
CA TYR A 226 -14.21 -7.15 4.80
C TYR A 226 -13.68 -8.15 5.84
N PHE A 227 -12.48 -7.92 6.42
CA PHE A 227 -12.00 -8.69 7.56
C PHE A 227 -12.88 -8.52 8.82
N TYR A 228 -13.30 -7.29 9.13
CA TYR A 228 -14.20 -7.04 10.27
C TYR A 228 -15.53 -7.78 10.13
N GLN A 229 -16.08 -7.82 8.90
CA GLN A 229 -17.28 -8.58 8.57
C GLN A 229 -17.04 -10.10 8.70
N LEU A 230 -15.89 -10.60 8.24
CA LEU A 230 -15.49 -12.00 8.38
C LEU A 230 -15.38 -12.40 9.86
N ARG A 231 -14.68 -11.62 10.69
CA ARG A 231 -14.58 -11.86 12.15
C ARG A 231 -15.95 -11.74 12.84
N SER A 232 -16.86 -10.89 12.36
CA SER A 232 -18.23 -10.81 12.91
C SER A 232 -19.07 -12.06 12.63
N LEU A 233 -18.69 -12.90 11.67
CA LEU A 233 -19.34 -14.18 11.36
C LEU A 233 -18.57 -15.37 11.95
N TYR A 234 -17.25 -15.24 12.07
CA TYR A 234 -16.31 -16.27 12.54
C TYR A 234 -15.33 -15.72 13.58
N PRO A 235 -15.78 -15.31 14.79
CA PRO A 235 -14.91 -14.68 15.78
C PRO A 235 -13.80 -15.62 16.25
N ASP A 236 -14.15 -16.87 16.56
CA ASP A 236 -13.23 -17.87 17.14
C ASP A 236 -12.41 -18.67 16.10
N ALA A 237 -12.52 -18.36 14.80
CA ALA A 237 -11.88 -19.18 13.76
C ALA A 237 -10.34 -19.14 13.78
N ALA A 238 -9.73 -18.09 14.35
CA ALA A 238 -8.29 -18.00 14.50
C ALA A 238 -7.88 -17.24 15.77
N PRO A 239 -6.86 -17.72 16.53
CA PRO A 239 -6.42 -17.07 17.75
C PRO A 239 -5.76 -15.70 17.51
N GLU A 240 -5.35 -15.38 16.28
CA GLU A 240 -4.80 -14.07 15.94
C GLU A 240 -5.87 -13.01 15.66
N PHE A 241 -7.14 -13.38 15.42
CA PHE A 241 -8.17 -12.44 14.94
C PHE A 241 -8.42 -11.27 15.89
N ASP A 242 -8.36 -11.45 17.20
CA ASP A 242 -8.54 -10.37 18.19
C ASP A 242 -7.37 -9.38 18.19
N VAL A 243 -6.15 -9.90 18.04
CA VAL A 243 -4.92 -9.08 17.94
C VAL A 243 -4.90 -8.33 16.61
N GLN A 244 -5.30 -8.98 15.51
CA GLN A 244 -5.45 -8.34 14.20
C GLN A 244 -6.51 -7.23 14.23
N PHE A 245 -7.69 -7.50 14.80
CA PHE A 245 -8.79 -6.54 14.94
C PHE A 245 -8.35 -5.28 15.71
N THR A 246 -7.69 -5.46 16.85
CA THR A 246 -7.20 -4.35 17.67
C THR A 246 -6.09 -3.58 16.94
N ALA A 247 -5.13 -4.27 16.34
CA ALA A 247 -4.04 -3.63 15.59
C ALA A 247 -4.54 -2.81 14.38
N ILE A 248 -5.63 -3.22 13.73
CA ILE A 248 -6.27 -2.46 12.65
C ILE A 248 -6.87 -1.17 13.18
N ALA A 249 -7.58 -1.22 14.33
CA ALA A 249 -8.11 -0.04 14.99
C ALA A 249 -6.99 0.93 15.39
N ASP A 250 -5.90 0.44 16.00
CA ASP A 250 -4.74 1.24 16.37
C ASP A 250 -4.07 1.92 15.17
N ARG A 251 -3.93 1.19 14.04
CA ARG A 251 -3.32 1.70 12.81
C ARG A 251 -4.14 2.81 12.17
N TRP A 252 -5.45 2.66 12.09
CA TRP A 252 -6.32 3.69 11.51
C TRP A 252 -6.60 4.84 12.48
N ASN A 253 -6.64 4.63 13.80
CA ASN A 253 -6.71 5.73 14.77
C ASN A 253 -5.41 6.56 14.75
N GLY A 254 -4.25 5.89 14.70
CA GLY A 254 -2.96 6.56 14.51
C GLY A 254 -2.81 7.28 13.16
N CYS A 255 -3.62 6.92 12.15
CA CYS A 255 -3.75 7.69 10.92
C CYS A 255 -4.53 9.00 11.16
N ILE A 256 -5.68 8.95 11.85
CA ILE A 256 -6.43 10.15 12.27
C ILE A 256 -5.52 11.14 13.00
N THR A 257 -4.73 10.69 13.98
CA THR A 257 -3.78 11.55 14.71
C THR A 257 -2.71 12.15 13.79
N LYS A 258 -2.10 11.34 12.91
CA LYS A 258 -1.06 11.82 11.97
C LYS A 258 -1.58 12.79 10.91
N LEU A 259 -2.89 12.77 10.62
CA LEU A 259 -3.58 13.71 9.74
C LEU A 259 -4.09 14.97 10.47
N GLY A 260 -3.70 15.18 11.73
CA GLY A 260 -4.02 16.38 12.52
C GLY A 260 -5.23 16.21 13.46
N GLY A 261 -5.85 15.03 13.49
CA GLY A 261 -6.94 14.72 14.39
C GLY A 261 -6.51 14.76 15.87
N SER A 262 -7.19 15.55 16.68
CA SER A 262 -6.93 15.67 18.13
C SER A 262 -8.21 15.92 18.90
N THR A 263 -8.23 15.55 20.18
CA THR A 263 -9.28 15.91 21.14
C THR A 263 -8.84 17.00 22.12
N ALA A 264 -7.57 17.44 22.08
CA ALA A 264 -6.98 18.41 22.99
C ALA A 264 -6.11 19.45 22.25
N PRO A 265 -6.68 20.52 21.65
CA PRO A 265 -8.12 20.78 21.47
C PRO A 265 -8.76 19.87 20.41
N TRP A 266 -10.10 19.83 20.39
CA TRP A 266 -10.85 19.19 19.31
C TRP A 266 -10.47 19.79 17.95
N THR A 267 -9.83 18.98 17.11
CA THR A 267 -9.20 19.39 15.85
C THR A 267 -9.48 18.29 14.84
N LEU A 268 -10.12 18.63 13.71
CA LEU A 268 -10.46 17.64 12.68
C LEU A 268 -9.22 17.24 11.87
N PRO A 269 -9.07 15.95 11.49
CA PRO A 269 -8.03 15.52 10.56
C PRO A 269 -8.29 16.06 9.14
N ASP A 270 -7.26 16.27 8.33
CA ASP A 270 -7.43 16.38 6.87
C ASP A 270 -7.25 15.01 6.21
N MET A 271 -8.34 14.46 5.67
CA MET A 271 -8.33 13.18 4.95
C MET A 271 -8.55 13.35 3.43
N ASN A 272 -8.40 14.57 2.90
CA ASN A 272 -8.60 14.88 1.47
C ASN A 272 -7.37 14.49 0.60
N TYR A 273 -7.00 13.22 0.63
CA TYR A 273 -5.82 12.66 -0.05
C TYR A 273 -6.18 11.43 -0.89
N ARG A 274 -5.30 10.99 -1.79
CA ARG A 274 -5.46 9.74 -2.56
C ARG A 274 -5.21 8.51 -1.69
N ALA A 275 -4.32 8.59 -0.71
CA ALA A 275 -3.95 7.49 0.16
C ALA A 275 -3.23 7.98 1.42
N PHE A 276 -2.89 7.04 2.32
CA PHE A 276 -2.00 7.25 3.45
C PHE A 276 -1.09 6.03 3.66
N SER A 277 0.23 6.23 3.70
CA SER A 277 1.15 5.11 3.96
C SER A 277 1.32 4.91 5.46
N LEU A 278 0.83 3.80 6.00
CA LEU A 278 0.99 3.40 7.41
C LEU A 278 2.47 3.19 7.78
N SER A 279 3.32 2.90 6.79
CA SER A 279 4.78 2.72 6.95
C SER A 279 5.54 4.03 7.18
N THR A 280 5.22 5.11 6.44
CA THR A 280 5.90 6.41 6.59
C THR A 280 5.13 7.37 7.52
N GLY A 281 3.81 7.18 7.63
CA GLY A 281 2.92 8.11 8.29
C GLY A 281 2.56 9.34 7.45
N LEU A 282 2.74 9.29 6.13
CA LEU A 282 2.52 10.43 5.22
C LEU A 282 1.35 10.17 4.25
N PRO A 283 0.54 11.21 3.94
CA PRO A 283 -0.50 11.15 2.91
C PRO A 283 0.06 11.24 1.49
N LEU A 284 -0.68 10.68 0.53
CA LEU A 284 -0.44 10.85 -0.90
C LEU A 284 -1.31 11.99 -1.46
N ALA A 285 -0.69 13.14 -1.74
CA ALA A 285 -1.36 14.35 -2.24
C ALA A 285 -1.56 14.41 -3.76
N THR A 286 -1.12 13.39 -4.51
CA THR A 286 -1.25 13.31 -5.97
C THR A 286 -2.23 12.21 -6.40
N GLY A 287 -3.05 12.50 -7.40
CA GLY A 287 -4.16 11.63 -7.84
C GLY A 287 -5.53 12.22 -7.51
N VAL A 288 -6.59 11.43 -7.66
CA VAL A 288 -7.94 11.81 -7.23
C VAL A 288 -8.05 11.57 -5.72
N PRO A 289 -8.44 12.55 -4.89
CA PRO A 289 -8.58 12.34 -3.46
C PRO A 289 -9.86 11.56 -3.13
N GLU A 290 -9.81 10.72 -2.10
CA GLU A 290 -10.92 9.86 -1.65
C GLU A 290 -11.35 10.20 -0.21
N PRO A 291 -11.87 11.41 0.06
CA PRO A 291 -12.28 11.82 1.41
C PRO A 291 -13.45 11.01 1.99
N GLU A 292 -14.11 10.14 1.21
CA GLU A 292 -15.07 9.17 1.72
C GLU A 292 -14.44 8.05 2.58
N SER A 293 -13.12 7.85 2.50
CA SER A 293 -12.36 6.93 3.36
C SER A 293 -12.47 7.23 4.86
N ALA A 294 -12.78 8.48 5.22
CA ALA A 294 -13.15 8.85 6.58
C ALA A 294 -14.38 8.07 7.09
N GLY A 295 -15.31 7.70 6.21
CA GLY A 295 -16.50 6.92 6.54
C GLY A 295 -16.21 5.45 6.83
N SER A 296 -15.39 4.80 6.00
CA SER A 296 -14.95 3.41 6.20
C SER A 296 -14.05 3.29 7.44
N ILE A 297 -13.15 4.26 7.67
CA ILE A 297 -12.33 4.33 8.89
C ILE A 297 -13.20 4.56 10.13
N ALA A 298 -14.18 5.46 10.09
CA ALA A 298 -15.11 5.64 11.21
C ALA A 298 -15.92 4.37 11.53
N TRP A 299 -16.34 3.62 10.51
CA TRP A 299 -17.03 2.34 10.68
C TRP A 299 -16.13 1.29 11.36
N LEU A 300 -14.85 1.21 10.99
CA LEU A 300 -13.87 0.35 11.65
C LEU A 300 -13.66 0.75 13.13
N LEU A 301 -13.44 2.04 13.38
CA LEU A 301 -13.16 2.55 14.72
C LEU A 301 -14.38 2.47 15.67
N TYR A 302 -15.59 2.75 15.18
CA TYR A 302 -16.80 2.61 15.98
C TYR A 302 -17.09 1.14 16.33
N ASN A 303 -16.91 0.20 15.39
CA ASN A 303 -17.02 -1.22 15.70
C ASN A 303 -15.92 -1.71 16.65
N ALA A 304 -14.71 -1.14 16.59
CA ALA A 304 -13.66 -1.42 17.57
C ALA A 304 -14.04 -0.94 18.98
N TYR A 305 -14.62 0.26 19.10
CA TYR A 305 -15.19 0.76 20.36
C TYR A 305 -16.29 -0.19 20.90
N LEU A 306 -17.27 -0.59 20.08
CA LEU A 306 -18.36 -1.50 20.48
C LEU A 306 -17.88 -2.89 20.95
N GLN A 307 -16.65 -3.29 20.62
CA GLN A 307 -16.05 -4.57 21.04
C GLN A 307 -15.06 -4.45 22.21
N THR A 308 -14.45 -3.28 22.42
CA THR A 308 -13.38 -3.09 23.41
C THR A 308 -13.74 -2.14 24.57
N GLY A 309 -14.76 -1.30 24.39
CA GLY A 309 -15.06 -0.18 25.29
C GLY A 309 -14.05 0.97 25.25
N ASN A 310 -13.02 0.92 24.39
CA ASN A 310 -11.99 1.96 24.36
C ASN A 310 -12.52 3.27 23.75
N LYS A 311 -12.68 4.32 24.58
CA LYS A 311 -13.11 5.67 24.16
C LYS A 311 -12.22 6.27 23.07
N ASP A 312 -10.95 5.89 22.95
CA ASP A 312 -10.03 6.42 21.93
C ASP A 312 -10.50 6.10 20.50
N TYR A 313 -11.06 4.90 20.28
CA TYR A 313 -11.63 4.53 18.98
C TYR A 313 -12.97 5.23 18.72
N PHE A 314 -13.77 5.49 19.76
CA PHE A 314 -14.99 6.29 19.63
C PHE A 314 -14.67 7.73 19.21
N GLN A 315 -13.68 8.36 19.86
CA GLN A 315 -13.21 9.70 19.51
C GLN A 315 -12.60 9.74 18.10
N GLY A 316 -11.81 8.73 17.71
CA GLY A 316 -11.30 8.60 16.34
C GLY A 316 -12.41 8.47 15.28
N ALA A 317 -13.45 7.69 15.57
CA ALA A 317 -14.64 7.57 14.70
C ALA A 317 -15.41 8.90 14.61
N GLN A 318 -15.57 9.61 15.73
CA GLN A 318 -16.23 10.92 15.77
C GLN A 318 -15.46 11.96 14.95
N LEU A 319 -14.13 12.03 15.09
CA LEU A 319 -13.26 12.94 14.33
C LEU A 319 -13.34 12.69 12.82
N ALA A 320 -13.33 11.42 12.41
CA ALA A 320 -13.46 11.02 11.01
C ALA A 320 -14.86 11.36 10.44
N LEU A 321 -15.94 11.09 11.18
CA LEU A 321 -17.29 11.47 10.76
C LEU A 321 -17.52 12.99 10.79
N GLU A 322 -16.91 13.75 11.69
CA GLU A 322 -17.01 15.22 11.68
C GLU A 322 -16.25 15.83 10.49
N PHE A 323 -15.09 15.29 10.09
CA PHE A 323 -14.46 15.65 8.81
C PHE A 323 -15.39 15.36 7.62
N LEU A 324 -15.96 14.15 7.56
CA LEU A 324 -16.86 13.73 6.47
C LEU A 324 -18.15 14.57 6.43
N ALA A 325 -18.76 14.84 7.59
CA ALA A 325 -19.94 15.67 7.73
C ALA A 325 -19.65 17.16 7.46
N GLY A 326 -18.43 17.63 7.75
CA GLY A 326 -17.96 18.98 7.43
C GLY A 326 -17.74 19.25 5.94
N ARG A 327 -17.70 18.22 5.09
CA ARG A 327 -17.56 18.35 3.63
C ARG A 327 -18.69 19.21 3.03
N GLN A 328 -18.30 20.03 2.05
CA GLN A 328 -19.20 20.92 1.29
C GLN A 328 -19.61 20.32 -0.07
N THR A 329 -18.82 19.39 -0.61
CA THR A 329 -19.07 18.69 -1.89
C THR A 329 -19.18 17.19 -1.64
N ASN A 330 -19.96 16.49 -2.48
CA ASN A 330 -20.11 15.04 -2.39
C ASN A 330 -18.72 14.35 -2.50
N PRO A 331 -18.28 13.60 -1.47
CA PRO A 331 -16.97 12.96 -1.42
C PRO A 331 -16.93 11.58 -2.11
N SER A 332 -18.06 11.09 -2.64
CA SER A 332 -18.15 9.77 -3.26
C SER A 332 -17.14 9.60 -4.39
N TYR A 333 -16.30 8.58 -4.24
CA TYR A 333 -15.37 8.10 -5.25
C TYR A 333 -15.87 6.75 -5.78
N GLU A 334 -16.18 5.77 -4.89
CA GLU A 334 -16.69 4.48 -5.33
C GLU A 334 -17.67 3.78 -4.35
N LEU A 335 -17.32 3.61 -3.07
CA LEU A 335 -18.07 2.68 -2.19
C LEU A 335 -17.82 2.86 -0.67
N GLN A 336 -16.96 3.78 -0.24
CA GLN A 336 -16.61 3.90 1.18
C GLN A 336 -17.66 4.71 1.97
N LEU A 337 -18.32 5.67 1.33
CA LEU A 337 -19.34 6.53 1.91
C LEU A 337 -20.53 5.76 2.52
N PRO A 338 -21.15 4.76 1.87
CA PRO A 338 -22.22 3.95 2.47
C PRO A 338 -21.93 3.37 3.86
N TYR A 339 -20.69 2.92 4.12
CA TYR A 339 -20.29 2.40 5.43
C TYR A 339 -20.19 3.53 6.48
N GLY A 340 -19.71 4.71 6.09
CA GLY A 340 -19.76 5.92 6.93
C GLY A 340 -21.19 6.38 7.22
N THR A 341 -22.10 6.26 6.25
CA THR A 341 -23.52 6.60 6.40
C THR A 341 -24.22 5.66 7.38
N LEU A 342 -23.88 4.36 7.38
CA LEU A 342 -24.34 3.41 8.41
C LEU A 342 -23.75 3.74 9.80
N ALA A 343 -22.45 4.05 9.88
CA ALA A 343 -21.82 4.43 11.15
C ALA A 343 -22.48 5.69 11.75
N ALA A 344 -22.74 6.71 10.94
CA ALA A 344 -23.47 7.92 11.33
C ALA A 344 -24.90 7.60 11.82
N ALA A 345 -25.65 6.74 11.11
CA ALA A 345 -26.99 6.33 11.53
C ALA A 345 -26.98 5.60 12.88
N ARG A 346 -26.02 4.68 13.09
CA ARG A 346 -25.83 3.98 14.36
C ARG A 346 -25.49 4.94 15.50
N MET A 347 -24.49 5.80 15.32
CA MET A 347 -24.03 6.72 16.37
C MET A 347 -25.13 7.72 16.76
N ASN A 348 -25.95 8.19 15.80
CA ASN A 348 -27.11 9.02 16.10
C ASN A 348 -28.15 8.27 16.95
N ALA A 349 -28.50 7.04 16.57
CA ALA A 349 -29.55 6.26 17.23
C ALA A 349 -29.11 5.66 18.58
N ILE A 350 -27.83 5.33 18.76
CA ILE A 350 -27.26 4.63 19.94
C ILE A 350 -26.63 5.64 20.92
N GLU A 351 -25.69 6.46 20.43
CA GLU A 351 -24.85 7.37 21.24
C GLU A 351 -25.44 8.78 21.34
N GLY A 352 -26.46 9.09 20.53
CA GLY A 352 -27.16 10.37 20.55
C GLY A 352 -26.43 11.51 19.80
N THR A 353 -25.62 11.22 18.79
CA THR A 353 -24.99 12.25 17.93
C THR A 353 -25.97 12.86 16.92
N ASP A 354 -25.62 14.03 16.34
CA ASP A 354 -26.38 14.72 15.28
C ASP A 354 -25.63 14.76 13.94
N TYR A 355 -25.20 13.60 13.42
CA TYR A 355 -24.61 13.54 12.07
C TYR A 355 -25.70 13.74 10.99
N PRO A 356 -25.42 14.49 9.91
CA PRO A 356 -26.42 14.91 8.92
C PRO A 356 -26.78 13.77 7.95
N LEU A 357 -27.46 12.74 8.45
CA LEU A 357 -27.76 11.49 7.76
C LEU A 357 -28.47 11.71 6.41
N HIS A 358 -29.35 12.70 6.31
CA HIS A 358 -30.01 13.07 5.05
C HIS A 358 -29.00 13.44 3.94
N LYS A 359 -27.97 14.24 4.28
CA LYS A 359 -26.92 14.68 3.35
C LYS A 359 -26.03 13.51 2.93
N LEU A 360 -25.68 12.65 3.90
CA LEU A 360 -24.85 11.46 3.64
C LEU A 360 -25.59 10.45 2.73
N LEU A 361 -26.88 10.22 2.98
CA LEU A 361 -27.74 9.42 2.10
C LEU A 361 -27.88 10.04 0.70
N ASP A 362 -28.19 11.33 0.60
CA ASP A 362 -28.24 12.01 -0.71
C ASP A 362 -26.92 11.87 -1.48
N TRP A 363 -25.76 11.93 -0.80
CA TRP A 363 -24.45 11.71 -1.43
C TRP A 363 -24.17 10.26 -1.84
N CYS A 364 -24.77 9.26 -1.18
CA CYS A 364 -24.69 7.85 -1.61
C CYS A 364 -25.39 7.57 -2.95
N PHE A 365 -26.29 8.44 -3.41
CA PHE A 365 -27.06 8.21 -4.65
C PHE A 365 -26.90 9.32 -5.69
N ASN A 366 -26.74 10.59 -5.29
CA ASN A 366 -26.53 11.69 -6.23
C ASN A 366 -25.13 11.64 -6.85
N ARG A 367 -25.04 11.98 -8.14
CA ARG A 367 -23.81 12.09 -8.91
C ARG A 367 -22.74 12.95 -8.20
N GLY A 368 -21.67 12.32 -7.75
CA GLY A 368 -20.49 12.93 -7.14
C GLY A 368 -19.62 13.66 -8.15
N ALA A 369 -18.95 14.73 -7.72
CA ALA A 369 -18.15 15.58 -8.59
C ALA A 369 -16.75 15.01 -8.93
N LEU A 370 -16.29 13.97 -8.22
CA LEU A 370 -14.95 13.40 -8.37
C LEU A 370 -14.82 12.46 -9.57
N ARG A 371 -15.70 11.45 -9.67
CA ARG A 371 -15.77 10.49 -10.80
C ARG A 371 -17.06 10.55 -11.62
N GLY A 372 -18.04 11.36 -11.23
CA GLY A 372 -19.43 11.19 -11.72
C GLY A 372 -20.14 10.01 -11.05
N TRP A 373 -19.62 9.51 -9.92
CA TRP A 373 -20.13 8.32 -9.26
C TRP A 373 -21.48 8.55 -8.58
N GLY A 374 -22.41 7.62 -8.67
CA GLY A 374 -23.74 7.73 -8.08
C GLY A 374 -24.67 6.61 -8.54
N SER A 375 -25.98 6.83 -8.44
CA SER A 375 -26.98 5.87 -8.89
C SER A 375 -27.58 6.22 -10.26
N VAL A 376 -27.63 5.23 -11.14
CA VAL A 376 -28.29 5.27 -12.45
C VAL A 376 -29.81 5.28 -12.25
N VAL A 377 -30.52 6.01 -13.13
CA VAL A 377 -31.99 6.12 -13.11
C VAL A 377 -32.54 6.00 -14.54
N GLY A 378 -33.62 5.26 -14.72
CA GLY A 378 -34.34 5.16 -15.99
C GLY A 378 -34.10 3.86 -16.75
N THR A 379 -34.08 3.93 -18.08
CA THR A 379 -34.05 2.73 -18.95
C THR A 379 -33.00 2.80 -20.05
N TRP A 380 -32.14 1.79 -20.16
CA TRP A 380 -31.22 1.62 -21.29
C TRP A 380 -31.81 0.58 -22.25
N GLY A 381 -31.97 0.93 -23.54
CA GLY A 381 -32.48 0.00 -24.56
C GLY A 381 -33.89 -0.59 -24.31
N GLY A 382 -34.67 -0.01 -23.39
CA GLY A 382 -35.96 -0.56 -22.94
C GLY A 382 -35.89 -1.50 -21.74
N TYR A 383 -34.71 -1.69 -21.14
CA TYR A 383 -34.53 -2.38 -19.86
C TYR A 383 -34.43 -1.35 -18.73
N ASP A 384 -35.16 -1.57 -17.64
CA ASP A 384 -35.02 -0.77 -16.42
C ASP A 384 -33.69 -1.07 -15.71
N VAL A 385 -32.90 -0.01 -15.54
CA VAL A 385 -31.55 0.02 -14.97
C VAL A 385 -31.49 0.87 -13.69
N SER A 386 -32.64 1.34 -13.22
CA SER A 386 -32.75 2.21 -12.05
C SER A 386 -32.15 1.54 -10.81
N GLY A 387 -31.43 2.32 -10.00
CA GLY A 387 -30.84 1.85 -8.75
C GLY A 387 -29.49 1.17 -8.89
N LEU A 388 -28.98 0.91 -10.10
CA LEU A 388 -27.58 0.52 -10.28
C LEU A 388 -26.64 1.64 -9.82
N ILE A 389 -25.41 1.27 -9.46
CA ILE A 389 -24.37 2.17 -8.94
C ILE A 389 -23.20 2.19 -9.93
N GLY A 390 -22.58 3.36 -10.14
CA GLY A 390 -21.44 3.54 -11.05
C GLY A 390 -21.27 4.99 -11.49
N GLU A 391 -20.62 5.20 -12.64
CA GLU A 391 -20.50 6.51 -13.29
C GLU A 391 -21.83 6.90 -13.95
N ALA A 392 -22.75 7.40 -13.13
CA ALA A 392 -24.05 7.94 -13.56
C ALA A 392 -23.84 9.36 -14.11
N ASN A 393 -23.53 9.45 -15.40
CA ASN A 393 -23.20 10.69 -16.11
C ASN A 393 -24.43 11.47 -16.59
N ASP A 394 -25.61 10.84 -16.64
CA ASP A 394 -26.87 11.38 -17.17
C ASP A 394 -26.74 11.88 -18.64
N GLY A 395 -25.76 11.34 -19.37
CA GLY A 395 -25.26 11.90 -20.64
C GLY A 395 -25.45 11.03 -21.90
N GLY A 396 -26.04 9.84 -21.78
CA GLY A 396 -26.03 8.83 -22.84
C GLY A 396 -24.72 8.02 -22.89
N ASN A 397 -23.97 8.03 -21.79
CA ASN A 397 -22.64 7.43 -21.64
C ASN A 397 -22.41 6.84 -20.24
N ASP A 398 -23.48 6.48 -19.52
CA ASP A 398 -23.39 5.96 -18.16
C ASP A 398 -22.69 4.58 -18.10
N TYR A 399 -22.05 4.31 -16.97
CA TYR A 399 -21.27 3.08 -16.76
C TYR A 399 -21.46 2.51 -15.36
N ALA A 400 -22.26 1.44 -15.24
CA ALA A 400 -22.62 0.81 -13.97
C ALA A 400 -21.69 -0.37 -13.62
N PHE A 401 -21.46 -0.60 -12.32
CA PHE A 401 -20.60 -1.65 -11.78
C PHE A 401 -21.36 -2.50 -10.74
N ILE A 402 -21.31 -3.83 -10.86
CA ILE A 402 -22.24 -4.70 -10.12
C ILE A 402 -21.90 -4.82 -8.63
N MET A 403 -20.61 -4.87 -8.28
CA MET A 403 -20.13 -5.02 -6.89
C MET A 403 -20.72 -3.93 -5.98
N ASN A 404 -20.73 -2.71 -6.48
CA ASN A 404 -21.05 -1.50 -5.73
C ASN A 404 -22.54 -1.48 -5.37
N GLY A 405 -23.40 -1.97 -6.26
CA GLY A 405 -24.81 -2.23 -5.95
C GLY A 405 -25.00 -3.25 -4.82
N PHE A 406 -24.26 -4.38 -4.84
CA PHE A 406 -24.36 -5.41 -3.80
C PHE A 406 -23.85 -4.93 -2.43
N GLN A 407 -22.68 -4.28 -2.41
CA GLN A 407 -22.04 -3.80 -1.19
C GLN A 407 -22.77 -2.60 -0.59
N GLN A 408 -23.24 -1.65 -1.42
CA GLN A 408 -24.08 -0.54 -0.96
C GLN A 408 -25.44 -1.04 -0.44
N ALA A 409 -26.00 -2.12 -1.00
CA ALA A 409 -27.23 -2.72 -0.47
C ALA A 409 -27.01 -3.27 0.94
N ALA A 410 -25.91 -3.98 1.17
CA ALA A 410 -25.55 -4.47 2.50
C ALA A 410 -25.23 -3.37 3.51
N ALA A 411 -24.57 -2.29 3.09
CA ALA A 411 -24.24 -1.16 3.95
C ALA A 411 -25.47 -0.31 4.32
N LEU A 412 -26.41 -0.09 3.40
CA LEU A 412 -27.55 0.81 3.61
C LEU A 412 -28.84 0.09 4.08
N ALA A 413 -29.00 -1.21 3.84
CA ALA A 413 -30.17 -1.97 4.30
C ALA A 413 -30.43 -1.90 5.81
N PRO A 414 -29.41 -1.87 6.71
CA PRO A 414 -29.66 -1.70 8.13
C PRO A 414 -30.13 -0.30 8.55
N ILE A 415 -29.93 0.76 7.75
CA ILE A 415 -30.19 2.14 8.19
C ILE A 415 -31.61 2.36 8.75
N PRO A 416 -32.69 1.83 8.17
CA PRO A 416 -34.03 2.02 8.71
C PRO A 416 -34.30 1.38 10.08
N LYS A 417 -33.45 0.46 10.55
CA LYS A 417 -33.43 -0.01 11.94
C LYS A 417 -33.10 1.13 12.91
N TYR A 418 -32.22 2.04 12.49
CA TYR A 418 -31.70 3.15 13.27
C TYR A 418 -32.45 4.46 12.99
N ASP A 419 -32.79 4.75 11.73
CA ASP A 419 -33.65 5.88 11.35
C ASP A 419 -34.77 5.42 10.40
N LYS A 420 -35.90 5.04 11.00
CA LYS A 420 -37.09 4.51 10.30
C LYS A 420 -37.76 5.51 9.34
N ARG A 421 -37.33 6.79 9.31
CA ARG A 421 -37.81 7.78 8.33
C ARG A 421 -37.38 7.45 6.90
N TYR A 422 -36.30 6.69 6.70
CA TYR A 422 -35.78 6.32 5.38
C TYR A 422 -36.26 4.96 4.88
N ALA A 423 -37.13 4.27 5.63
CA ALA A 423 -37.60 2.91 5.34
C ALA A 423 -38.15 2.75 3.91
N ARG A 424 -38.99 3.68 3.44
CA ARG A 424 -39.59 3.64 2.10
C ARG A 424 -38.54 3.84 1.00
N ALA A 425 -37.65 4.82 1.16
CA ALA A 425 -36.62 5.14 0.18
C ALA A 425 -35.64 3.98 0.00
N ILE A 426 -35.11 3.45 1.11
CA ILE A 426 -34.18 2.31 1.09
C ILE A 426 -34.87 1.06 0.51
N ALA A 427 -36.10 0.75 0.89
CA ALA A 427 -36.82 -0.41 0.35
C ALA A 427 -37.14 -0.28 -1.15
N LYS A 428 -37.54 0.91 -1.61
CA LYS A 428 -37.75 1.22 -3.04
C LYS A 428 -36.46 1.05 -3.85
N TRP A 429 -35.34 1.60 -3.38
CA TRP A 429 -34.06 1.45 -4.08
C TRP A 429 -33.58 -0.01 -4.08
N ILE A 430 -33.71 -0.72 -2.96
CA ILE A 430 -33.35 -2.15 -2.90
C ILE A 430 -34.17 -2.96 -3.91
N LEU A 431 -35.48 -2.73 -4.07
CA LEU A 431 -36.28 -3.38 -5.12
C LEU A 431 -35.74 -3.08 -6.53
N ASN A 432 -35.37 -1.83 -6.80
CA ASN A 432 -34.83 -1.38 -8.08
C ASN A 432 -33.49 -2.06 -8.41
N VAL A 433 -32.48 -1.98 -7.53
CA VAL A 433 -31.17 -2.61 -7.75
C VAL A 433 -31.28 -4.15 -7.79
N THR A 434 -32.13 -4.76 -6.95
CA THR A 434 -32.37 -6.22 -6.96
C THR A 434 -32.95 -6.72 -8.29
N ASN A 435 -33.71 -5.88 -8.99
CA ASN A 435 -34.12 -6.14 -10.37
C ASN A 435 -32.97 -5.88 -11.34
N ALA A 436 -32.39 -4.68 -11.34
CA ALA A 436 -31.44 -4.24 -12.35
C ALA A 436 -30.12 -5.04 -12.37
N SER A 437 -29.61 -5.49 -11.23
CA SER A 437 -28.37 -6.30 -11.13
C SER A 437 -28.43 -7.62 -11.91
N ARG A 438 -29.61 -8.10 -12.33
CA ARG A 438 -29.73 -9.28 -13.21
C ARG A 438 -29.03 -9.07 -14.57
N LEU A 439 -29.00 -7.84 -15.08
CA LEU A 439 -28.62 -7.52 -16.46
C LEU A 439 -27.13 -7.76 -16.78
N PHE A 440 -26.28 -7.84 -15.75
CA PHE A 440 -24.86 -8.17 -15.87
C PHE A 440 -24.63 -9.68 -16.10
N TYR A 441 -25.63 -10.52 -15.87
CA TYR A 441 -25.54 -11.97 -16.04
C TYR A 441 -25.97 -12.40 -17.43
N THR A 442 -25.27 -13.38 -17.98
CA THR A 442 -25.29 -13.72 -19.42
C THR A 442 -26.64 -14.20 -19.95
N ASN A 443 -27.51 -14.69 -19.07
CA ASN A 443 -28.88 -15.13 -19.37
C ASN A 443 -29.92 -13.99 -19.43
N SER A 444 -29.57 -12.76 -19.09
CA SER A 444 -30.51 -11.64 -18.95
C SER A 444 -30.52 -10.66 -20.14
N LEU A 445 -29.45 -10.66 -20.97
CA LEU A 445 -29.36 -9.87 -22.19
C LEU A 445 -29.17 -10.77 -23.43
N PRO A 446 -29.52 -10.33 -24.64
CA PRO A 446 -29.18 -11.03 -25.87
C PRO A 446 -27.65 -11.25 -26.00
N PRO A 447 -27.17 -12.32 -26.67
CA PRO A 447 -25.73 -12.53 -26.90
C PRO A 447 -25.04 -11.39 -27.66
N ALA A 448 -25.80 -10.61 -28.44
CA ALA A 448 -25.29 -9.45 -29.17
C ALA A 448 -25.31 -8.13 -28.36
N ASN A 449 -25.60 -8.21 -27.05
CA ASN A 449 -25.67 -7.09 -26.09
C ASN A 449 -24.73 -7.32 -24.88
N GLN A 450 -23.73 -8.18 -25.06
CA GLN A 450 -22.69 -8.48 -24.07
C GLN A 450 -21.42 -8.94 -24.80
N ASP A 451 -20.30 -8.99 -24.09
CA ASP A 451 -19.14 -9.77 -24.51
C ASP A 451 -19.14 -11.14 -23.77
N SER A 452 -18.02 -11.88 -23.76
CA SER A 452 -17.75 -13.09 -22.95
C SER A 452 -18.74 -14.28 -23.02
N TYR A 453 -19.85 -14.18 -23.75
CA TYR A 453 -20.96 -15.13 -23.78
C TYR A 453 -20.57 -16.55 -24.22
N GLU A 454 -19.61 -16.68 -25.14
CA GLU A 454 -19.16 -17.99 -25.64
C GLU A 454 -18.53 -18.84 -24.53
N TRP A 455 -17.83 -18.22 -23.57
CA TRP A 455 -17.29 -18.93 -22.41
C TRP A 455 -18.41 -19.25 -21.40
N ALA A 456 -19.21 -18.25 -21.02
CA ALA A 456 -20.25 -18.42 -20.01
C ALA A 456 -21.29 -19.47 -20.41
N SER A 457 -21.74 -19.48 -21.67
CA SER A 457 -22.72 -20.45 -22.17
C SER A 457 -22.21 -21.90 -22.23
N LEU A 458 -20.92 -22.12 -22.07
CA LEU A 458 -20.29 -23.45 -22.02
C LEU A 458 -19.89 -23.86 -20.58
N TYR A 459 -19.46 -22.92 -19.74
CA TYR A 459 -18.83 -23.21 -18.44
C TYR A 459 -19.57 -22.63 -17.21
N ASP A 460 -20.51 -21.71 -17.40
CA ASP A 460 -21.40 -21.17 -16.37
C ASP A 460 -22.88 -21.22 -16.84
N PRO A 461 -23.47 -22.42 -16.97
CA PRO A 461 -24.83 -22.59 -17.50
C PRO A 461 -25.93 -22.04 -16.58
N ASP A 462 -25.66 -21.84 -15.30
CA ASP A 462 -26.56 -21.19 -14.34
C ASP A 462 -26.47 -19.65 -14.40
N ALA A 463 -25.50 -19.11 -15.16
CA ALA A 463 -25.15 -17.69 -15.22
C ALA A 463 -25.01 -17.10 -13.81
N CYS A 464 -24.02 -17.58 -13.05
CA CYS A 464 -23.72 -17.21 -11.67
C CYS A 464 -22.48 -16.32 -11.51
N ILE A 465 -21.63 -16.19 -12.53
CA ILE A 465 -20.57 -15.17 -12.63
C ILE A 465 -21.14 -13.97 -13.43
N PRO A 466 -21.11 -12.75 -12.89
CA PRO A 466 -21.51 -11.56 -13.62
C PRO A 466 -20.38 -11.02 -14.49
N HIS A 467 -20.74 -10.21 -15.48
CA HIS A 467 -19.85 -9.19 -16.00
C HIS A 467 -19.47 -8.18 -14.90
N GLU A 468 -18.25 -7.64 -14.94
CA GLU A 468 -17.80 -6.55 -14.04
C GLU A 468 -18.80 -5.38 -14.03
N SER A 469 -19.19 -4.96 -15.24
CA SER A 469 -19.80 -3.67 -15.50
C SER A 469 -20.82 -3.71 -16.65
N MET A 470 -21.52 -2.60 -16.87
CA MET A 470 -22.50 -2.46 -17.95
C MET A 470 -22.53 -1.01 -18.46
N LYS A 471 -22.29 -0.82 -19.76
CA LYS A 471 -22.30 0.49 -20.43
C LYS A 471 -23.71 0.76 -20.98
N GLU A 472 -24.15 2.00 -20.88
CA GLU A 472 -25.43 2.47 -21.44
C GLU A 472 -25.51 2.22 -22.94
N ILE A 473 -24.46 2.65 -23.67
CA ILE A 473 -24.27 2.38 -25.09
C ILE A 473 -22.84 1.86 -25.33
N SER A 474 -22.71 0.73 -26.01
CA SER A 474 -21.45 0.25 -26.59
C SER A 474 -21.71 -0.43 -27.94
N GLY A 475 -20.86 -0.20 -28.95
CA GLY A 475 -21.01 -0.83 -30.28
C GLY A 475 -22.36 -0.57 -31.00
N GLY A 476 -23.10 0.48 -30.62
CA GLY A 476 -24.48 0.71 -31.11
C GLY A 476 -25.54 -0.19 -30.45
N LYS A 477 -25.24 -0.77 -29.29
CA LYS A 477 -26.11 -1.60 -28.45
C LYS A 477 -26.37 -0.91 -27.12
N ALA A 478 -27.60 -1.05 -26.62
CA ALA A 478 -28.01 -0.59 -25.30
C ALA A 478 -28.94 -1.62 -24.64
N PRO A 479 -28.75 -1.96 -23.34
CA PRO A 479 -27.50 -1.82 -22.61
C PRO A 479 -26.42 -2.75 -23.20
N TYR A 480 -25.18 -2.66 -22.71
CA TYR A 480 -24.11 -3.61 -23.07
C TYR A 480 -23.32 -4.07 -21.84
N ALA A 481 -23.46 -5.34 -21.44
CA ALA A 481 -22.72 -5.92 -20.30
C ALA A 481 -21.28 -6.26 -20.70
N THR A 482 -20.30 -5.84 -19.88
CA THR A 482 -18.88 -5.79 -20.26
C THR A 482 -17.98 -5.61 -19.04
N GLY A 483 -16.76 -5.11 -19.24
CA GLY A 483 -15.74 -4.87 -18.23
C GLY A 483 -14.57 -4.12 -18.87
N ASP A 484 -13.66 -3.65 -18.04
CA ASP A 484 -12.43 -3.03 -18.52
C ASP A 484 -11.28 -4.04 -18.63
N ALA A 485 -11.45 -5.28 -18.19
CA ALA A 485 -10.40 -6.31 -18.18
C ALA A 485 -9.91 -6.75 -19.57
N ILE A 486 -10.82 -6.92 -20.55
CA ILE A 486 -10.46 -7.17 -21.95
C ILE A 486 -9.79 -5.91 -22.56
N GLY A 487 -10.31 -4.71 -22.24
CA GLY A 487 -9.81 -3.45 -22.79
C GLY A 487 -8.45 -3.02 -22.26
N GLY A 488 -8.19 -3.30 -20.98
CA GLY A 488 -6.91 -3.11 -20.31
C GLY A 488 -5.91 -4.24 -20.56
N GLY A 489 -6.36 -5.38 -21.12
CA GLY A 489 -5.51 -6.48 -21.54
C GLY A 489 -4.90 -7.27 -20.38
N TRP A 490 -5.67 -7.52 -19.31
CA TRP A 490 -5.25 -8.34 -18.16
C TRP A 490 -6.13 -9.58 -17.91
N ALA A 491 -7.17 -9.78 -18.74
CA ALA A 491 -7.94 -11.02 -18.81
C ALA A 491 -8.55 -11.25 -20.21
N ALA A 492 -8.79 -12.51 -20.54
CA ALA A 492 -9.43 -12.93 -21.78
C ALA A 492 -10.97 -12.76 -21.80
N THR A 493 -11.59 -12.45 -20.66
CA THR A 493 -13.03 -12.19 -20.53
C THR A 493 -13.28 -11.04 -19.54
N ASN A 494 -14.48 -10.45 -19.57
CA ASN A 494 -14.93 -9.47 -18.58
C ASN A 494 -15.83 -10.09 -17.47
N LEU A 495 -15.84 -11.42 -17.36
CA LEU A 495 -16.57 -12.13 -16.31
C LEU A 495 -15.78 -12.02 -15.00
N SER A 496 -16.31 -11.23 -14.07
CA SER A 496 -15.59 -10.75 -12.89
C SER A 496 -15.93 -11.59 -11.66
N LEU A 497 -14.92 -12.30 -11.16
CA LEU A 497 -15.00 -12.96 -9.86
C LEU A 497 -14.86 -11.93 -8.74
N TYR A 498 -13.98 -10.94 -8.89
CA TYR A 498 -13.87 -9.80 -7.97
C TYR A 498 -15.25 -9.18 -7.66
N SER A 499 -16.03 -8.87 -8.69
CA SER A 499 -17.36 -8.29 -8.52
C SER A 499 -18.41 -9.34 -8.13
N GLY A 500 -18.33 -10.55 -8.70
CA GLY A 500 -19.24 -11.67 -8.43
C GLY A 500 -19.20 -12.15 -6.97
N SER A 501 -18.03 -12.13 -6.35
CA SER A 501 -17.80 -12.50 -4.95
C SER A 501 -18.67 -11.72 -3.96
N SER A 502 -19.13 -10.51 -4.32
CA SER A 502 -20.04 -9.71 -3.50
C SER A 502 -21.52 -10.11 -3.61
N VAL A 503 -21.95 -11.02 -4.49
CA VAL A 503 -23.38 -11.36 -4.71
C VAL A 503 -24.09 -11.85 -3.45
N GLY A 504 -23.36 -12.53 -2.55
CA GLY A 504 -23.88 -13.02 -1.28
C GLY A 504 -24.34 -11.92 -0.31
N TYR A 505 -23.85 -10.68 -0.48
CA TYR A 505 -24.23 -9.53 0.33
C TYR A 505 -25.67 -9.09 0.03
N LEU A 506 -26.02 -8.94 -1.25
CA LEU A 506 -27.41 -8.72 -1.65
C LEU A 506 -28.27 -9.93 -1.28
N ALA A 507 -27.78 -11.15 -1.52
CA ALA A 507 -28.49 -12.38 -1.22
C ALA A 507 -28.81 -12.55 0.28
N GLY A 508 -27.96 -12.08 1.19
CA GLY A 508 -28.26 -12.07 2.63
C GLY A 508 -29.44 -11.15 2.97
N VAL A 509 -29.43 -9.93 2.40
CA VAL A 509 -30.43 -8.89 2.66
C VAL A 509 -31.82 -9.24 2.09
N VAL A 510 -31.92 -9.68 0.83
CA VAL A 510 -33.22 -9.81 0.14
C VAL A 510 -33.78 -11.23 0.12
N THR A 511 -35.10 -11.35 0.17
CA THR A 511 -35.82 -12.61 -0.09
C THR A 511 -37.21 -12.29 -0.66
N MET A 512 -37.63 -13.01 -1.71
CA MET A 512 -38.96 -12.82 -2.31
C MET A 512 -40.07 -13.29 -1.35
N THR A 513 -41.19 -12.56 -1.30
CA THR A 513 -42.43 -13.05 -0.66
C THR A 513 -43.31 -13.77 -1.70
N GLN A 514 -44.53 -14.17 -1.34
CA GLN A 514 -45.48 -14.71 -2.33
C GLN A 514 -46.07 -13.64 -3.27
N VAL A 515 -45.78 -12.35 -3.04
CA VAL A 515 -46.08 -11.23 -3.93
C VAL A 515 -44.74 -10.74 -4.48
N PRO A 516 -44.36 -11.05 -5.74
CA PRO A 516 -43.01 -10.79 -6.26
C PRO A 516 -42.56 -9.32 -6.19
N GLU A 517 -43.51 -8.39 -6.26
CA GLU A 517 -43.31 -6.95 -6.14
C GLU A 517 -42.93 -6.50 -4.72
N ILE A 518 -43.12 -7.37 -3.72
CA ILE A 518 -42.85 -7.10 -2.29
C ILE A 518 -41.72 -8.01 -1.84
N LEU A 519 -40.54 -7.44 -1.65
CA LEU A 519 -39.40 -8.11 -1.04
C LEU A 519 -39.53 -8.10 0.50
N ARG A 520 -39.10 -9.19 1.14
CA ARG A 520 -38.56 -9.14 2.50
C ARG A 520 -37.14 -8.59 2.39
N ILE A 521 -36.84 -7.54 3.13
CA ILE A 521 -35.51 -6.95 3.29
C ILE A 521 -35.11 -7.11 4.75
N ASP A 522 -34.08 -7.89 5.03
CA ASP A 522 -33.59 -8.17 6.38
C ASP A 522 -32.60 -7.09 6.84
N LEU A 523 -32.86 -6.47 8.01
CA LEU A 523 -32.07 -5.33 8.49
C LEU A 523 -30.97 -5.73 9.49
N ASN A 524 -30.85 -7.02 9.82
CA ASN A 524 -29.86 -7.53 10.76
C ASN A 524 -28.72 -8.28 10.05
N THR A 525 -29.01 -8.94 8.94
CA THR A 525 -28.09 -9.89 8.28
C THR A 525 -26.74 -9.29 7.86
N THR A 526 -26.70 -8.00 7.48
CA THR A 526 -25.46 -7.27 7.13
C THR A 526 -25.13 -6.17 8.14
N ASP A 527 -25.80 -6.14 9.29
CA ASP A 527 -25.59 -5.15 10.34
C ASP A 527 -24.50 -5.61 11.33
N PHE A 528 -23.30 -5.90 10.80
CA PHE A 528 -22.18 -6.48 11.55
C PHE A 528 -21.83 -5.67 12.82
N TYR A 529 -21.66 -6.35 13.96
CA TYR A 529 -21.51 -5.76 15.31
C TYR A 529 -22.69 -4.91 15.84
N GLY A 530 -23.84 -4.85 15.17
CA GLY A 530 -25.06 -4.20 15.69
C GLY A 530 -25.89 -5.09 16.63
N ASP A 531 -26.82 -4.50 17.39
CA ASP A 531 -27.79 -5.25 18.22
C ASP A 531 -28.79 -6.00 17.33
N ASN A 532 -28.45 -7.25 17.01
CA ASN A 532 -29.23 -8.11 16.13
C ASN A 532 -30.06 -9.17 16.90
N SER A 533 -30.20 -9.01 18.22
CA SER A 533 -30.92 -9.91 19.12
C SER A 533 -32.41 -10.07 18.77
N LEU A 534 -33.03 -9.01 18.24
CA LEU A 534 -34.41 -8.96 17.80
C LEU A 534 -34.48 -8.86 16.27
N ALA A 535 -35.13 -9.83 15.62
CA ALA A 535 -35.27 -9.87 14.17
C ALA A 535 -35.99 -8.61 13.63
N SER A 536 -35.54 -8.13 12.47
CA SER A 536 -35.93 -6.84 11.90
C SER A 536 -36.05 -6.94 10.38
N CYS A 537 -37.21 -6.62 9.82
CA CYS A 537 -37.45 -6.71 8.38
C CYS A 537 -38.32 -5.58 7.83
N LEU A 538 -37.96 -5.05 6.66
CA LEU A 538 -38.80 -4.17 5.86
C LEU A 538 -39.61 -4.94 4.80
N TYR A 539 -40.78 -4.40 4.52
CA TYR A 539 -41.65 -4.78 3.40
C TYR A 539 -42.26 -3.52 2.80
N PHE A 540 -42.04 -3.27 1.51
CA PHE A 540 -42.59 -2.14 0.75
C PHE A 540 -43.55 -2.65 -0.30
N ASN A 541 -44.73 -2.03 -0.41
CA ASN A 541 -45.71 -2.32 -1.44
C ASN A 541 -45.68 -1.22 -2.51
N PRO A 542 -45.10 -1.47 -3.70
CA PRO A 542 -45.03 -0.46 -4.76
C PRO A 542 -46.31 -0.40 -5.62
N LEU A 543 -47.31 -1.23 -5.35
CA LEU A 543 -48.56 -1.30 -6.11
C LEU A 543 -49.58 -0.25 -5.64
N GLN A 544 -50.54 0.03 -6.53
CA GLN A 544 -51.62 1.02 -6.31
C GLN A 544 -52.78 0.51 -5.42
N ASP A 545 -52.72 -0.74 -4.99
CA ASP A 545 -53.68 -1.41 -4.11
C ASP A 545 -53.00 -1.87 -2.83
N SER A 546 -53.76 -2.07 -1.74
CA SER A 546 -53.29 -2.83 -0.59
C SER A 546 -52.95 -4.29 -0.97
N ARG A 547 -51.96 -4.86 -0.28
CA ARG A 547 -51.52 -6.25 -0.44
C ARG A 547 -51.31 -6.91 0.92
N GLN A 548 -51.50 -8.23 0.96
CA GLN A 548 -51.28 -9.04 2.16
C GLN A 548 -50.23 -10.12 1.86
N ILE A 549 -49.23 -10.23 2.73
CA ILE A 549 -48.14 -11.21 2.64
C ILE A 549 -48.10 -12.11 3.88
N TRP A 550 -47.53 -13.32 3.74
CA TRP A 550 -47.29 -14.20 4.88
C TRP A 550 -45.85 -14.00 5.35
N VAL A 551 -45.69 -13.43 6.54
CA VAL A 551 -44.38 -13.22 7.17
C VAL A 551 -44.03 -14.46 7.99
N PRO A 552 -43.00 -15.25 7.61
CA PRO A 552 -42.57 -16.40 8.39
C PRO A 552 -41.87 -15.95 9.69
N LEU A 553 -42.14 -16.67 10.76
CA LEU A 553 -41.58 -16.43 12.09
C LEU A 553 -40.45 -17.43 12.42
N PRO A 554 -39.48 -17.06 13.28
CA PRO A 554 -38.51 -18.02 13.80
C PRO A 554 -39.20 -19.08 14.69
N PRO A 555 -38.61 -20.27 14.88
CA PRO A 555 -39.20 -21.31 15.73
C PRO A 555 -39.44 -20.83 17.17
N GLY A 556 -40.68 -20.94 17.65
CA GLY A 556 -41.09 -20.51 18.98
C GLY A 556 -42.39 -19.71 18.95
N ILE A 557 -42.54 -18.78 19.91
CA ILE A 557 -43.65 -17.82 19.97
C ILE A 557 -43.06 -16.41 20.12
N SER A 558 -43.42 -15.51 19.20
CA SER A 558 -42.97 -14.12 19.20
C SER A 558 -44.15 -13.16 19.38
N GLY A 559 -43.87 -11.99 19.95
CA GLY A 559 -44.64 -10.79 19.69
C GLY A 559 -44.18 -10.11 18.41
N VAL A 560 -45.09 -9.36 17.78
CA VAL A 560 -44.92 -8.67 16.49
C VAL A 560 -45.22 -7.20 16.69
N TYR A 561 -44.20 -6.36 16.49
CA TYR A 561 -44.29 -4.90 16.54
C TYR A 561 -44.02 -4.32 15.15
N GLU A 562 -44.72 -3.25 14.80
CA GLU A 562 -44.56 -2.53 13.54
C GLU A 562 -44.13 -1.11 13.82
N ALA A 563 -42.89 -0.77 13.45
CA ALA A 563 -42.23 0.45 13.91
C ALA A 563 -42.67 1.73 13.19
N ILE A 564 -43.24 1.63 11.97
CA ILE A 564 -43.66 2.80 11.19
C ILE A 564 -44.99 3.37 11.73
N THR A 565 -45.90 2.48 12.16
CA THR A 565 -47.17 2.83 12.83
C THR A 565 -47.13 2.69 14.36
N GLU A 566 -45.95 2.41 14.92
CA GLU A 566 -45.66 2.23 16.35
C GLU A 566 -46.63 1.26 17.08
N THR A 567 -47.13 0.26 16.34
CA THR A 567 -48.24 -0.58 16.78
C THR A 567 -47.78 -2.02 17.05
N ILE A 568 -48.17 -2.56 18.21
CA ILE A 568 -48.09 -4.01 18.48
C ILE A 568 -49.21 -4.69 17.71
N LEU A 569 -48.86 -5.45 16.66
CA LEU A 569 -49.82 -6.16 15.82
C LEU A 569 -50.33 -7.43 16.51
N LEU A 570 -49.44 -8.18 17.16
CA LEU A 570 -49.72 -9.44 17.86
C LEU A 570 -48.80 -9.58 19.08
N THR A 571 -49.32 -9.96 20.25
CA THR A 571 -48.50 -10.27 21.43
C THR A 571 -48.01 -11.73 21.45
N THR A 572 -48.70 -12.61 20.72
CA THR A 572 -48.39 -14.05 20.56
C THR A 572 -48.63 -14.47 19.12
N ALA A 573 -47.60 -14.95 18.43
CA ALA A 573 -47.69 -15.58 17.11
C ALA A 573 -46.63 -16.68 16.96
N SER A 574 -46.94 -17.74 16.20
CA SER A 574 -46.01 -18.82 15.83
C SER A 574 -46.09 -19.07 14.33
N ASP A 575 -45.05 -19.70 13.77
CA ASP A 575 -44.96 -20.18 12.38
C ASP A 575 -44.99 -19.08 11.29
N SER A 576 -46.09 -18.35 11.16
CA SER A 576 -46.21 -17.17 10.31
C SER A 576 -47.40 -16.28 10.72
N PHE A 577 -47.40 -15.02 10.29
CA PHE A 577 -48.58 -14.15 10.39
C PHE A 577 -48.88 -13.44 9.07
N LEU A 578 -50.12 -12.97 8.91
CA LEU A 578 -50.56 -12.22 7.74
C LEU A 578 -50.31 -10.72 7.99
N LEU A 579 -49.44 -10.10 7.21
CA LEU A 579 -49.15 -8.66 7.25
C LEU A 579 -49.89 -7.96 6.10
N GLU A 580 -50.65 -6.91 6.42
CA GLU A 580 -51.20 -6.00 5.41
C GLU A 580 -50.28 -4.78 5.19
N ILE A 581 -50.08 -4.44 3.92
CA ILE A 581 -49.23 -3.34 3.46
C ILE A 581 -50.06 -2.52 2.45
N PRO A 582 -50.52 -1.30 2.81
CA PRO A 582 -51.28 -0.44 1.90
C PRO A 582 -50.51 -0.03 0.65
N ALA A 583 -51.23 0.54 -0.33
CA ALA A 583 -50.66 1.02 -1.58
C ALA A 583 -49.55 2.06 -1.34
N SER A 584 -48.41 1.92 -2.03
CA SER A 584 -47.26 2.83 -1.95
C SER A 584 -46.63 3.01 -0.55
N GLU A 585 -46.99 2.19 0.45
CA GLU A 585 -46.50 2.25 1.84
C GLU A 585 -45.43 1.17 2.16
N VAL A 586 -44.64 1.43 3.22
CA VAL A 586 -43.69 0.50 3.83
C VAL A 586 -44.12 0.08 5.24
N ARG A 587 -43.71 -1.10 5.67
CA ARG A 587 -43.83 -1.63 7.04
C ARG A 587 -42.46 -2.13 7.52
N LEU A 588 -42.13 -1.85 8.78
CA LEU A 588 -40.91 -2.30 9.45
C LEU A 588 -41.32 -3.19 10.63
N VAL A 589 -41.27 -4.50 10.40
CA VAL A 589 -41.62 -5.51 11.39
C VAL A 589 -40.42 -5.82 12.27
N ARG A 590 -40.61 -5.71 13.58
CA ARG A 590 -39.68 -6.23 14.60
C ARG A 590 -40.34 -7.38 15.36
N LEU A 591 -39.58 -8.42 15.65
CA LEU A 591 -40.05 -9.57 16.43
C LEU A 591 -39.41 -9.57 17.82
N TYR A 592 -40.20 -9.80 18.86
CA TYR A 592 -39.73 -9.85 20.25
C TYR A 592 -40.16 -11.15 20.96
N PRO A 593 -39.43 -11.61 22.01
CA PRO A 593 -39.83 -12.78 22.79
C PRO A 593 -41.22 -12.57 23.42
N SER A 594 -42.17 -13.46 23.14
CA SER A 594 -43.52 -13.33 23.69
C SER A 594 -43.52 -13.42 25.23
N GLY A 595 -44.37 -12.61 25.88
CA GLY A 595 -44.37 -12.44 27.34
C GLY A 595 -43.36 -11.41 27.88
N LYS A 596 -42.43 -10.88 27.06
CA LYS A 596 -41.75 -9.61 27.36
C LYS A 596 -42.67 -8.46 26.93
N GLU A 597 -43.33 -7.78 27.86
CA GLU A 597 -44.10 -6.57 27.55
C GLU A 597 -43.17 -5.43 27.08
N PRO A 598 -43.40 -4.81 25.91
CA PRO A 598 -42.62 -3.67 25.44
C PRO A 598 -42.78 -2.45 26.36
N ALA A 599 -41.66 -1.85 26.78
CA ALA A 599 -41.65 -0.72 27.72
C ALA A 599 -40.88 0.48 27.16
N ALA A 600 -41.58 1.60 26.99
CA ALA A 600 -41.02 2.86 26.49
C ALA A 600 -40.17 3.56 27.57
N ARG A 601 -38.94 3.94 27.22
CA ARG A 601 -37.95 4.64 28.06
C ARG A 601 -37.10 5.54 27.16
N ASP A 602 -36.94 6.81 27.54
CA ASP A 602 -35.94 7.72 26.94
C ASP A 602 -35.99 7.80 25.39
N GLY A 603 -37.20 7.91 24.83
CA GLY A 603 -37.43 7.97 23.37
C GLY A 603 -37.31 6.63 22.62
N ARG A 604 -37.08 5.52 23.34
CA ARG A 604 -36.88 4.17 22.79
C ARG A 604 -37.95 3.20 23.32
N LEU A 605 -38.23 2.14 22.57
CA LEU A 605 -39.05 1.01 23.00
C LEU A 605 -38.15 -0.21 23.28
N TYR A 606 -38.30 -0.83 24.44
CA TYR A 606 -37.45 -1.95 24.87
C TYR A 606 -38.25 -3.23 25.12
N ALA A 607 -37.76 -4.37 24.61
CA ALA A 607 -38.20 -5.71 24.97
C ALA A 607 -37.31 -6.27 26.10
N GLY A 608 -37.53 -5.79 27.33
CA GLY A 608 -36.65 -6.08 28.46
C GLY A 608 -35.37 -5.22 28.41
N SER A 609 -34.26 -5.85 28.04
CA SER A 609 -32.96 -5.22 27.74
C SER A 609 -32.84 -4.71 26.30
N ASP A 610 -33.51 -5.37 25.37
CA ASP A 610 -33.19 -5.33 23.93
C ASP A 610 -33.97 -4.21 23.22
N ILE A 611 -33.37 -3.48 22.26
CA ILE A 611 -34.02 -2.30 21.66
C ILE A 611 -34.95 -2.71 20.51
N LEU A 612 -36.26 -2.59 20.78
CA LEU A 612 -37.35 -2.88 19.84
C LEU A 612 -37.63 -1.69 18.90
N ASP A 613 -37.39 -0.46 19.34
CA ASP A 613 -37.43 0.74 18.50
C ASP A 613 -36.47 1.80 19.07
N TYR A 614 -35.64 2.41 18.21
CA TYR A 614 -34.69 3.45 18.63
C TYR A 614 -35.34 4.84 18.73
N HIS A 615 -36.52 5.03 18.13
CA HIS A 615 -37.22 6.32 18.07
C HIS A 615 -38.73 6.11 18.22
N TYR A 616 -39.15 5.62 19.38
CA TYR A 616 -40.55 5.38 19.75
C TYR A 616 -41.21 6.65 20.30
N GLY A 617 -42.26 7.12 19.62
CA GLY A 617 -42.96 8.36 19.97
C GLY A 617 -42.07 9.61 19.88
N TYR A 618 -40.94 9.52 19.18
CA TYR A 618 -39.87 10.52 19.20
C TYR A 618 -39.87 11.39 17.94
N ASP A 619 -39.60 12.69 18.12
CA ASP A 619 -39.65 13.70 17.04
C ASP A 619 -38.32 13.85 16.27
N TYR A 620 -37.28 13.08 16.64
CA TYR A 620 -35.91 13.23 16.15
C TYR A 620 -35.32 14.62 16.42
N SER A 621 -35.70 15.22 17.56
CA SER A 621 -34.86 16.21 18.22
C SER A 621 -33.51 15.59 18.64
N VAL A 622 -32.59 16.44 19.09
CA VAL A 622 -31.31 16.02 19.67
C VAL A 622 -31.06 16.80 20.94
N THR A 623 -30.43 16.15 21.92
CA THR A 623 -30.04 16.76 23.20
C THR A 623 -28.59 17.19 23.17
N LEU A 624 -28.26 18.30 23.82
CA LEU A 624 -26.91 18.72 24.14
C LEU A 624 -26.10 17.55 24.74
N THR A 625 -24.85 17.40 24.31
CA THR A 625 -23.90 16.39 24.81
C THR A 625 -22.53 17.03 25.08
N VAL A 626 -21.63 16.28 25.72
CA VAL A 626 -20.18 16.55 25.67
C VAL A 626 -19.58 15.49 24.74
N LYS A 627 -19.00 15.89 23.61
CA LYS A 627 -18.39 14.92 22.67
C LYS A 627 -16.95 14.56 23.05
N ALA A 628 -16.23 15.48 23.70
CA ALA A 628 -14.93 15.19 24.28
C ALA A 628 -14.65 16.04 25.52
N LEU A 629 -14.07 15.40 26.55
CA LEU A 629 -13.46 16.05 27.69
C LEU A 629 -12.02 15.52 27.82
N SER A 630 -11.04 16.40 27.69
CA SER A 630 -9.63 16.02 27.54
C SER A 630 -8.67 16.96 28.29
N ALA A 631 -7.42 16.56 28.40
CA ALA A 631 -6.31 17.37 28.87
C ALA A 631 -5.17 17.37 27.83
N ASP A 632 -4.33 18.40 27.81
CA ASP A 632 -3.14 18.44 26.94
C ASP A 632 -2.07 17.40 27.29
N HIS A 633 -2.09 16.89 28.53
CA HIS A 633 -1.35 15.70 28.96
C HIS A 633 -2.02 15.04 30.18
N ASN A 634 -1.82 13.72 30.32
CA ASN A 634 -2.21 12.91 31.47
C ASN A 634 -1.30 11.66 31.46
N PRO A 635 -0.51 11.33 32.52
CA PRO A 635 -0.45 11.95 33.84
C PRO A 635 0.07 13.40 33.86
N ILE A 636 -0.06 14.07 35.01
CA ILE A 636 0.29 15.48 35.23
C ILE A 636 1.14 15.60 36.51
N ALA A 637 2.22 16.38 36.49
CA ALA A 637 3.05 16.59 37.70
C ALA A 637 2.38 17.50 38.75
N ILE A 638 2.59 17.23 40.04
CA ILE A 638 2.09 18.09 41.14
C ILE A 638 2.48 19.55 40.96
N ASN A 639 1.54 20.47 41.23
CA ASN A 639 1.71 21.92 41.05
C ASN A 639 2.03 22.40 39.62
N SER A 640 2.06 21.52 38.61
CA SER A 640 2.27 21.93 37.22
C SER A 640 0.99 22.50 36.60
N SER A 641 1.16 23.32 35.57
CA SER A 641 0.04 23.87 34.79
C SER A 641 -0.32 22.98 33.61
N PHE A 642 -1.57 22.58 33.48
CA PHE A 642 -2.10 21.80 32.36
C PHE A 642 -3.35 22.48 31.77
N LYS A 643 -3.70 22.18 30.52
CA LYS A 643 -4.92 22.67 29.88
C LYS A 643 -5.94 21.56 29.80
N ALA A 644 -7.17 21.87 30.15
CA ALA A 644 -8.32 21.01 29.89
C ALA A 644 -9.21 21.61 28.80
N TYR A 645 -9.86 20.73 28.04
CA TYR A 645 -10.75 21.07 26.93
C TYR A 645 -12.06 20.30 27.07
N CYS A 646 -13.18 21.00 26.91
CA CYS A 646 -14.52 20.45 26.84
C CYS A 646 -15.16 20.90 25.54
N GLU A 647 -15.40 19.95 24.64
CA GLU A 647 -16.03 20.18 23.35
C GLU A 647 -17.50 19.73 23.42
N PRO A 648 -18.48 20.64 23.26
CA PRO A 648 -19.89 20.31 23.35
C PRO A 648 -20.39 19.68 22.03
N GLY A 649 -21.22 18.64 22.14
CA GLY A 649 -21.88 17.98 21.02
C GLY A 649 -23.32 18.47 20.82
N ASN A 650 -23.83 18.31 19.60
CA ASN A 650 -25.20 18.66 19.17
C ASN A 650 -25.57 20.15 19.35
N VAL A 651 -24.57 21.03 19.38
CA VAL A 651 -24.71 22.50 19.42
C VAL A 651 -24.83 23.06 18.00
N LYS A 652 -25.76 23.99 17.77
CA LYS A 652 -26.03 24.55 16.44
C LYS A 652 -25.23 25.84 16.19
N PRO A 653 -24.86 26.17 14.94
CA PRO A 653 -24.12 27.40 14.63
C PRO A 653 -24.84 28.66 15.14
N GLY A 654 -24.24 29.33 16.12
CA GLY A 654 -24.76 30.54 16.76
C GLY A 654 -25.29 30.36 18.18
N ASP A 655 -25.50 29.11 18.63
CA ASP A 655 -25.88 28.82 20.03
C ASP A 655 -24.86 29.38 21.03
N GLN A 656 -25.35 29.77 22.21
CA GLN A 656 -24.51 30.22 23.32
C GLN A 656 -24.34 29.08 24.33
N VAL A 657 -23.12 28.55 24.46
CA VAL A 657 -22.76 27.49 25.39
C VAL A 657 -22.09 28.08 26.62
N GLN A 658 -22.59 27.72 27.80
CA GLN A 658 -21.96 28.00 29.10
C GLN A 658 -21.24 26.75 29.60
N PHE A 659 -20.13 26.94 30.31
CA PHE A 659 -19.30 25.87 30.86
C PHE A 659 -19.13 26.07 32.37
N ASP A 660 -19.34 25.02 33.15
CA ASP A 660 -19.00 24.95 34.58
C ASP A 660 -17.98 23.83 34.79
N TRP A 661 -16.82 24.15 35.33
CA TRP A 661 -15.74 23.18 35.59
C TRP A 661 -15.64 22.85 37.08
N TYR A 662 -15.46 21.57 37.40
CA TYR A 662 -15.33 21.06 38.76
C TYR A 662 -14.10 20.15 38.88
N LEU A 663 -13.44 20.16 40.05
CA LEU A 663 -12.40 19.19 40.43
C LEU A 663 -12.82 18.54 41.75
N ASP A 664 -13.00 17.22 41.77
CA ASP A 664 -13.59 16.46 42.89
C ASP A 664 -14.87 17.13 43.43
N ASP A 665 -15.79 17.43 42.51
CA ASP A 665 -17.06 18.16 42.71
C ASP A 665 -16.96 19.61 43.27
N LEU A 666 -15.77 20.14 43.53
CA LEU A 666 -15.58 21.56 43.87
C LEU A 666 -15.60 22.42 42.59
N LEU A 667 -16.54 23.38 42.52
CA LEU A 667 -16.66 24.33 41.41
C LEU A 667 -15.42 25.24 41.31
N LEU A 668 -14.84 25.33 40.11
CA LEU A 668 -13.70 26.17 39.80
C LEU A 668 -14.17 27.57 39.38
N GLU A 669 -14.40 28.46 40.34
CA GLU A 669 -14.91 29.81 40.07
C GLU A 669 -14.11 30.56 38.99
N GLY A 670 -14.82 31.21 38.06
CA GLY A 670 -14.21 31.93 36.95
C GLY A 670 -13.58 31.05 35.86
N ARG A 671 -13.90 29.75 35.81
CA ARG A 671 -13.56 28.84 34.71
C ARG A 671 -14.82 28.53 33.90
N ASN A 672 -15.08 29.33 32.86
CA ASN A 672 -16.34 29.32 32.09
C ASN A 672 -16.16 29.30 30.57
N GLN A 673 -15.06 28.70 30.09
CA GLN A 673 -14.73 28.57 28.67
C GLN A 673 -14.57 27.08 28.30
N SER A 674 -14.66 26.75 27.01
CA SER A 674 -14.39 25.40 26.48
C SER A 674 -12.95 24.94 26.70
N GLN A 675 -11.99 25.86 26.77
CA GLN A 675 -10.60 25.61 27.16
C GLN A 675 -10.30 26.32 28.47
N VAL A 676 -9.66 25.63 29.42
CA VAL A 676 -9.25 26.21 30.70
C VAL A 676 -7.82 25.84 31.08
N GLN A 677 -7.05 26.81 31.54
CA GLN A 677 -5.74 26.58 32.17
C GLN A 677 -5.94 26.31 33.66
N LEU A 678 -5.51 25.12 34.08
CA LEU A 678 -5.59 24.61 35.45
C LEU A 678 -4.19 24.36 36.01
N VAL A 679 -4.12 24.12 37.32
CA VAL A 679 -2.89 23.74 38.03
C VAL A 679 -3.19 22.45 38.78
N ALA A 680 -2.34 21.44 38.65
CA ALA A 680 -2.50 20.17 39.34
C ALA A 680 -2.32 20.34 40.86
N PRO A 681 -3.12 19.65 41.70
CA PRO A 681 -2.95 19.65 43.14
C PRO A 681 -1.53 19.29 43.60
N ALA A 682 -1.17 19.75 44.80
CA ALA A 682 0.15 19.52 45.41
C ALA A 682 0.35 18.09 45.96
N THR A 683 -0.60 17.18 45.74
CA THR A 683 -0.60 15.82 46.31
C THR A 683 -0.81 14.81 45.17
N PRO A 684 0.02 13.77 45.05
CA PRO A 684 -0.20 12.71 44.08
C PRO A 684 -1.48 11.93 44.39
N SER A 685 -2.38 11.83 43.42
CA SER A 685 -3.65 11.09 43.51
C SER A 685 -4.26 10.95 42.12
N GLN A 686 -5.27 10.08 42.00
CA GLN A 686 -6.30 10.29 40.98
C GLN A 686 -7.23 11.44 41.43
N TYR A 687 -7.64 12.27 40.47
CA TYR A 687 -8.62 13.35 40.64
C TYR A 687 -9.67 13.27 39.53
N VAL A 688 -10.92 13.66 39.81
CA VAL A 688 -11.99 13.71 38.80
C VAL A 688 -12.21 15.15 38.37
N LEU A 689 -11.82 15.45 37.13
CA LEU A 689 -12.17 16.70 36.46
C LEU A 689 -13.51 16.52 35.74
N ARG A 690 -14.53 17.28 36.13
CA ARG A 690 -15.87 17.23 35.53
C ARG A 690 -16.16 18.56 34.83
N CYS A 691 -16.67 18.52 33.61
CA CYS A 691 -17.17 19.72 32.94
C CYS A 691 -18.65 19.54 32.61
N ARG A 692 -19.46 20.53 33.00
CA ARG A 692 -20.86 20.66 32.60
C ARG A 692 -20.99 21.74 31.55
N VAL A 693 -21.70 21.42 30.47
CA VAL A 693 -22.09 22.35 29.41
C VAL A 693 -23.58 22.65 29.51
N SER A 694 -23.97 23.89 29.27
CA SER A 694 -25.38 24.33 29.27
C SER A 694 -25.67 25.20 28.04
N ALA A 695 -26.69 24.85 27.26
CA ALA A 695 -27.11 25.56 26.06
C ALA A 695 -28.61 25.35 25.80
N ASN A 696 -29.32 26.38 25.31
CA ASN A 696 -30.74 26.31 24.93
C ASN A 696 -31.69 25.70 25.99
N GLY A 697 -31.36 25.81 27.27
CA GLY A 697 -32.14 25.25 28.39
C GLY A 697 -31.88 23.76 28.68
N GLN A 698 -30.96 23.12 27.94
CA GLN A 698 -30.45 21.78 28.20
C GLN A 698 -29.09 21.84 28.90
N THR A 699 -28.71 20.75 29.57
CA THR A 699 -27.43 20.59 30.28
C THR A 699 -26.85 19.19 30.06
N ALA A 700 -25.55 19.06 29.84
CA ALA A 700 -24.84 17.79 29.78
C ALA A 700 -23.50 17.87 30.53
N GLU A 701 -22.92 16.73 30.91
CA GLU A 701 -21.61 16.68 31.57
C GLU A 701 -20.88 15.35 31.28
N ASP A 702 -19.54 15.38 31.26
CA ASP A 702 -18.64 14.21 31.23
C ASP A 702 -17.54 14.37 32.29
N THR A 703 -16.80 13.30 32.56
CA THR A 703 -15.76 13.22 33.59
C THR A 703 -14.45 12.64 33.05
N LEU A 704 -13.34 13.34 33.31
CA LEU A 704 -11.98 12.94 32.98
C LEU A 704 -11.21 12.62 34.27
N HIS A 705 -10.62 11.43 34.34
CA HIS A 705 -9.77 11.01 35.45
C HIS A 705 -8.34 11.50 35.21
N LEU A 706 -7.85 12.40 36.07
CA LEU A 706 -6.50 12.94 36.03
C LEU A 706 -5.58 12.17 36.98
N SER A 707 -4.48 11.66 36.45
CA SER A 707 -3.46 10.95 37.23
C SER A 707 -2.35 11.92 37.63
N VAL A 708 -2.41 12.46 38.84
CA VAL A 708 -1.43 13.44 39.34
C VAL A 708 -0.29 12.72 40.08
N VAL A 709 0.95 13.04 39.72
CA VAL A 709 2.19 12.33 40.09
C VAL A 709 3.28 13.29 40.57
N GLU A 710 4.27 12.83 41.33
CA GLU A 710 5.38 13.70 41.79
C GLU A 710 6.28 14.16 40.63
N HIS A 711 6.59 13.25 39.70
CA HIS A 711 7.30 13.52 38.46
C HIS A 711 6.59 12.84 37.28
N LEU A 712 6.77 13.38 36.07
CA LEU A 712 6.29 12.71 34.86
C LEU A 712 7.27 11.61 34.46
N PRO A 713 6.84 10.33 34.35
CA PRO A 713 7.71 9.26 33.87
C PRO A 713 7.86 9.41 32.35
N ILE A 714 9.09 9.69 31.90
CA ILE A 714 9.46 9.83 30.49
C ILE A 714 10.46 8.73 30.11
N PRO A 715 10.43 8.17 28.88
CA PRO A 715 11.45 7.21 28.44
C PRO A 715 12.83 7.87 28.27
N PRO A 716 13.94 7.15 28.53
CA PRO A 716 15.28 7.70 28.44
C PRO A 716 15.66 8.07 27.00
N VAL A 717 16.30 9.23 26.80
CA VAL A 717 16.66 9.72 25.46
C VAL A 717 17.94 9.05 24.96
N VAL A 718 17.80 8.20 23.93
CA VAL A 718 18.90 7.49 23.27
C VAL A 718 18.97 7.91 21.80
N GLN A 719 20.03 8.62 21.42
CA GLN A 719 20.25 9.08 20.05
C GLN A 719 20.77 7.97 19.11
N GLY A 720 21.33 6.89 19.67
CA GLY A 720 21.79 5.74 18.90
C GLY A 720 22.96 4.99 19.55
N ILE A 721 23.62 4.17 18.74
CA ILE A 721 24.81 3.41 19.11
C ILE A 721 25.99 3.94 18.28
N GLN A 722 27.02 4.46 18.96
CA GLN A 722 28.29 4.77 18.32
C GLN A 722 29.09 3.48 18.09
N SER A 723 29.49 3.27 16.85
CA SER A 723 30.43 2.23 16.39
C SER A 723 31.81 2.86 16.12
N GLY A 724 32.87 2.06 16.26
CA GLY A 724 34.25 2.48 16.03
C GLY A 724 34.80 2.14 14.64
N ALA A 725 34.14 1.25 13.90
CA ALA A 725 34.62 0.74 12.62
C ALA A 725 33.48 0.55 11.60
N ARG A 726 33.74 0.82 10.32
CA ARG A 726 32.77 0.56 9.24
C ARG A 726 32.48 -0.94 9.06
N PHE A 727 33.46 -1.78 9.36
CA PHE A 727 33.36 -3.23 9.43
C PHE A 727 34.41 -3.74 10.43
N THR A 728 34.18 -4.90 11.02
CA THR A 728 35.10 -5.51 12.00
C THR A 728 35.66 -6.84 11.45
N PRO A 729 36.97 -7.15 11.64
CA PRO A 729 37.53 -8.43 11.19
C PRO A 729 36.89 -9.63 11.89
N ALA A 730 36.74 -10.76 11.18
CA ALA A 730 36.30 -12.02 11.78
C ALA A 730 37.17 -12.42 13.00
N GLY A 731 36.53 -12.75 14.13
CA GLY A 731 37.18 -13.00 15.41
C GLY A 731 37.76 -11.77 16.13
N GLY A 732 37.71 -10.59 15.51
CA GLY A 732 38.20 -9.32 16.05
C GLY A 732 37.28 -8.68 17.09
N PHE A 733 37.68 -7.52 17.61
CA PHE A 733 36.98 -6.83 18.69
C PHE A 733 36.58 -5.41 18.31
N GLU A 734 35.40 -5.00 18.75
CA GLU A 734 34.90 -3.62 18.67
C GLU A 734 34.34 -3.19 20.03
N THR A 735 34.21 -1.88 20.25
CA THR A 735 33.49 -1.34 21.41
C THR A 735 32.39 -0.41 20.92
N PHE A 736 31.15 -0.73 21.29
CA PHE A 736 29.97 0.08 21.02
C PHE A 736 29.66 0.94 22.23
N THR A 737 29.25 2.19 22.00
CA THR A 737 28.92 3.14 23.06
C THR A 737 27.52 3.72 22.84
N ALA A 738 26.73 3.75 23.91
CA ALA A 738 25.42 4.37 23.92
C ALA A 738 25.54 5.89 23.85
N LEU A 739 24.77 6.52 22.95
CA LEU A 739 24.64 7.97 22.86
C LEU A 739 23.38 8.39 23.61
N VAL A 740 23.50 8.56 24.93
CA VAL A 740 22.38 8.90 25.83
C VAL A 740 22.43 10.36 26.29
N PHE A 741 21.26 10.95 26.51
CA PHE A 741 21.08 12.29 27.09
C PHE A 741 20.14 12.18 28.30
N PRO A 742 20.65 11.75 29.48
CA PRO A 742 19.82 11.61 30.68
C PRO A 742 19.31 12.96 31.18
N ALA A 743 18.10 12.96 31.76
CA ALA A 743 17.57 14.09 32.52
C ALA A 743 18.29 14.27 33.87
N GLU A 744 18.09 15.42 34.52
CA GLU A 744 18.69 15.68 35.83
C GLU A 744 18.16 14.70 36.89
N GLY A 745 19.06 13.88 37.44
CA GLY A 745 18.71 12.84 38.42
C GLY A 745 18.29 11.50 37.82
N GLU A 746 18.20 11.37 36.49
CA GLU A 746 17.81 10.11 35.84
C GLU A 746 18.88 9.03 36.00
N ILE A 747 18.45 7.83 36.40
CA ILE A 747 19.31 6.65 36.61
C ILE A 747 19.10 5.71 35.43
N LEU A 748 20.14 5.45 34.64
CA LEU A 748 20.07 4.62 33.44
C LEU A 748 20.71 3.24 33.65
N ASP A 749 19.90 2.19 33.47
CA ASP A 749 20.35 0.82 33.24
C ASP A 749 20.45 0.54 31.73
N PHE A 750 21.42 -0.30 31.35
CA PHE A 750 21.74 -0.61 29.95
C PHE A 750 21.72 -2.12 29.74
N ALA A 751 21.02 -2.59 28.71
CA ALA A 751 20.93 -3.99 28.33
C ALA A 751 21.33 -4.18 26.85
N TRP A 752 22.50 -4.77 26.62
CA TRP A 752 23.05 -5.04 25.29
C TRP A 752 22.78 -6.48 24.82
N SER A 753 22.38 -6.62 23.56
CA SER A 753 22.22 -7.90 22.86
C SER A 753 22.78 -7.82 21.43
N THR A 754 22.97 -8.98 20.80
CA THR A 754 23.46 -9.08 19.43
C THR A 754 22.98 -10.37 18.78
N THR A 755 22.83 -10.37 17.45
CA THR A 755 22.41 -11.55 16.69
C THR A 755 23.57 -12.49 16.31
N ALA A 756 24.83 -12.04 16.41
CA ALA A 756 26.01 -12.89 16.18
C ALA A 756 27.25 -12.40 16.95
N GLY A 757 28.22 -13.28 17.19
CA GLY A 757 29.39 -12.98 18.02
C GLY A 757 29.08 -13.03 19.51
N SER A 758 29.94 -12.42 20.33
CA SER A 758 29.85 -12.46 21.80
C SER A 758 30.10 -11.10 22.43
N LEU A 759 29.20 -10.68 23.32
CA LEU A 759 29.37 -9.49 24.16
C LEU A 759 30.08 -9.90 25.46
N TYR A 760 31.15 -9.20 25.83
CA TYR A 760 31.94 -9.50 27.04
C TYR A 760 31.22 -9.10 28.32
N GLN A 761 30.49 -7.99 28.26
CA GLN A 761 29.53 -7.52 29.25
C GLN A 761 28.17 -7.30 28.56
N ARG A 762 27.07 -7.25 29.30
CA ARG A 762 25.74 -6.91 28.75
C ARG A 762 25.17 -5.61 29.31
N THR A 763 25.96 -4.90 30.13
CA THR A 763 25.53 -3.75 30.92
C THR A 763 26.56 -2.61 30.88
N GLY A 764 26.11 -1.41 31.25
CA GLY A 764 26.88 -0.17 31.20
C GLY A 764 26.82 0.56 29.84
N ASN A 765 27.24 1.83 29.84
CA ASN A 765 27.14 2.73 28.68
C ASN A 765 27.96 2.28 27.46
N SER A 766 28.94 1.39 27.63
CA SER A 766 29.75 0.85 26.53
C SER A 766 29.95 -0.65 26.66
N VAL A 767 29.80 -1.38 25.56
CA VAL A 767 30.00 -2.83 25.47
C VAL A 767 31.15 -3.19 24.55
N THR A 768 32.02 -4.11 25.00
CA THR A 768 33.02 -4.74 24.14
C THR A 768 32.40 -5.99 23.50
N TRP A 769 32.42 -6.04 22.18
CA TRP A 769 31.91 -7.14 21.36
C TRP A 769 33.08 -7.81 20.66
N GLN A 770 33.06 -9.14 20.62
CA GLN A 770 33.91 -9.93 19.75
C GLN A 770 33.07 -10.42 18.57
N ALA A 771 33.53 -10.10 17.36
CA ALA A 771 32.95 -10.60 16.13
C ALA A 771 33.09 -12.13 16.04
N PRO A 772 32.10 -12.83 15.46
CA PRO A 772 32.22 -14.26 15.19
C PRO A 772 33.43 -14.56 14.30
N VAL A 773 33.95 -15.79 14.40
CA VAL A 773 35.09 -16.29 13.60
C VAL A 773 34.76 -16.56 12.13
N SER A 774 33.56 -16.19 11.68
CA SER A 774 33.09 -16.33 10.29
C SER A 774 32.43 -15.01 9.85
N PRO A 775 32.64 -14.56 8.60
CA PRO A 775 31.97 -13.38 8.07
C PRO A 775 30.44 -13.46 8.13
N VAL A 776 29.79 -12.35 8.46
CA VAL A 776 28.34 -12.22 8.61
C VAL A 776 27.95 -10.73 8.67
N ALA A 777 26.74 -10.39 8.24
CA ALA A 777 26.10 -9.12 8.63
C ALA A 777 25.14 -9.39 9.79
N ALA A 778 25.34 -8.70 10.91
CA ALA A 778 24.60 -8.91 12.16
C ALA A 778 24.09 -7.58 12.72
N THR A 779 23.46 -7.64 13.89
CA THR A 779 22.88 -6.47 14.59
C THR A 779 23.42 -6.44 16.02
N VAL A 780 23.72 -5.24 16.51
CA VAL A 780 23.90 -4.96 17.95
C VAL A 780 22.76 -4.06 18.40
N SER A 781 22.09 -4.48 19.47
CA SER A 781 20.90 -3.82 20.01
C SER A 781 21.15 -3.39 21.44
N LEU A 782 20.65 -2.22 21.79
CA LEU A 782 20.72 -1.65 23.13
C LEU A 782 19.31 -1.27 23.57
N THR A 783 18.89 -1.77 24.72
CA THR A 783 17.78 -1.18 25.48
C THR A 783 18.36 -0.39 26.64
N VAL A 784 18.01 0.88 26.74
CA VAL A 784 18.29 1.71 27.93
C VAL A 784 16.98 1.83 28.70
N THR A 785 17.01 1.58 30.00
CA THR A 785 15.86 1.63 30.91
C THR A 785 16.16 2.61 32.03
N ASN A 786 15.17 3.38 32.49
CA ASN A 786 15.36 4.29 33.63
C ASN A 786 14.64 3.81 34.92
N GLN A 787 14.76 4.59 36.01
CA GLN A 787 14.18 4.27 37.31
C GLN A 787 12.66 3.99 37.31
N ASP A 788 11.93 4.51 36.32
CA ASP A 788 10.48 4.31 36.17
C ASP A 788 10.13 3.04 35.39
N ASN A 789 11.13 2.21 35.05
CA ASN A 789 11.06 1.06 34.14
C ASN A 789 10.63 1.41 32.70
N LEU A 790 10.62 2.69 32.34
CA LEU A 790 10.46 3.11 30.94
C LEU A 790 11.78 2.91 30.19
N PHE A 791 11.68 2.53 28.93
CA PHE A 791 12.85 2.13 28.14
C PHE A 791 12.78 2.62 26.69
N THR A 792 13.97 2.80 26.12
CA THR A 792 14.19 3.11 24.71
C THR A 792 15.14 2.08 24.12
N THR A 793 14.73 1.41 23.04
CA THR A 793 15.55 0.43 22.34
C THR A 793 16.03 0.98 21.00
N VAL A 794 17.34 0.97 20.80
CA VAL A 794 18.02 1.32 19.54
C VAL A 794 18.81 0.12 19.02
N SER A 795 19.15 0.11 17.74
CA SER A 795 19.94 -0.96 17.12
C SER A 795 20.79 -0.41 15.97
N THR A 796 21.94 -1.04 15.75
CA THR A 796 22.82 -0.77 14.62
C THR A 796 23.25 -2.07 13.94
N GLY A 797 23.45 -2.01 12.62
CA GLY A 797 24.05 -3.11 11.88
C GLY A 797 25.56 -3.18 12.13
N VAL A 798 26.12 -4.39 12.13
CA VAL A 798 27.57 -4.63 12.18
C VAL A 798 27.97 -5.60 11.07
N LEU A 799 29.02 -5.27 10.32
CA LEU A 799 29.52 -6.09 9.22
C LEU A 799 30.84 -6.77 9.62
N VAL A 800 30.89 -8.08 9.48
CA VAL A 800 32.07 -8.91 9.79
C VAL A 800 32.70 -9.41 8.50
N LYS A 801 33.99 -9.13 8.30
CA LYS A 801 34.72 -9.46 7.06
C LYS A 801 35.98 -10.27 7.34
N ASP A 802 36.32 -11.21 6.45
CA ASP A 802 37.63 -11.87 6.50
C ASP A 802 38.70 -10.98 5.86
N THR A 803 39.50 -10.31 6.70
CA THR A 803 40.60 -9.44 6.26
C THR A 803 41.88 -10.18 5.87
N SER A 804 41.87 -11.52 5.93
CA SER A 804 42.94 -12.42 5.50
C SER A 804 42.73 -13.00 4.09
N LEU A 805 41.55 -12.81 3.49
CA LEU A 805 41.24 -13.22 2.12
C LEU A 805 42.33 -12.76 1.12
N PRO A 806 42.86 -13.67 0.28
CA PRO A 806 43.82 -13.31 -0.76
C PRO A 806 43.13 -12.52 -1.87
N PHE A 807 43.93 -11.75 -2.62
CA PHE A 807 43.42 -10.97 -3.76
C PHE A 807 42.91 -11.90 -4.86
N GLN A 808 41.78 -11.55 -5.47
CA GLN A 808 41.10 -12.36 -6.49
C GLN A 808 41.30 -11.76 -7.89
N SER A 809 41.56 -12.61 -8.88
CA SER A 809 41.56 -12.21 -10.29
C SER A 809 40.11 -12.05 -10.79
N PRO A 810 39.79 -10.98 -11.54
CA PRO A 810 38.45 -10.81 -12.11
C PRO A 810 38.13 -11.87 -13.17
N LEU A 811 36.85 -12.20 -13.30
CA LEU A 811 36.29 -13.03 -14.38
C LEU A 811 36.19 -12.21 -15.68
N ILE A 812 35.83 -10.93 -15.53
CA ILE A 812 35.74 -9.92 -16.58
C ILE A 812 36.45 -8.65 -16.09
N TRP A 813 37.31 -8.09 -16.92
CA TRP A 813 37.83 -6.73 -16.80
C TRP A 813 37.73 -6.06 -18.17
N TYR A 814 36.93 -5.01 -18.31
CA TYR A 814 36.90 -4.15 -19.49
C TYR A 814 37.60 -2.84 -19.16
N PRO A 815 38.84 -2.62 -19.63
CA PRO A 815 39.50 -1.34 -19.48
C PRO A 815 38.81 -0.22 -20.24
N LEU A 816 38.17 -0.51 -21.37
CA LEU A 816 37.56 0.47 -22.31
C LEU A 816 38.53 1.52 -22.92
N ASP A 817 39.73 1.62 -22.36
CA ASP A 817 40.92 2.41 -22.68
C ASP A 817 41.30 2.39 -24.19
N SER A 818 40.90 1.36 -24.94
CA SER A 818 41.11 1.23 -26.40
C SER A 818 40.04 0.39 -27.11
N ASP A 819 39.69 -0.79 -26.58
CA ASP A 819 38.63 -1.66 -27.11
C ASP A 819 37.79 -2.32 -25.99
N GLU A 820 36.79 -3.10 -26.41
CA GLU A 820 35.81 -3.78 -25.55
C GLU A 820 36.25 -5.20 -25.10
N ARG A 821 37.53 -5.57 -25.26
CA ARG A 821 38.00 -6.90 -24.86
C ARG A 821 38.04 -7.05 -23.35
N ASN A 822 37.72 -8.26 -22.89
CA ASN A 822 38.09 -8.71 -21.56
C ASN A 822 39.63 -8.78 -21.46
N ALA A 823 40.23 -7.97 -20.59
CA ALA A 823 41.65 -7.98 -20.29
C ALA A 823 42.05 -9.03 -19.24
N ALA A 824 41.07 -9.64 -18.55
CA ALA A 824 41.32 -10.67 -17.54
C ALA A 824 41.51 -12.07 -18.16
N ALA A 825 40.86 -12.35 -19.30
CA ALA A 825 40.95 -13.62 -20.02
C ALA A 825 40.53 -13.46 -21.49
N ASP A 826 41.04 -14.33 -22.37
CA ASP A 826 40.70 -14.36 -23.81
C ASP A 826 39.33 -15.01 -24.07
N ARG A 827 38.30 -14.46 -23.42
CA ARG A 827 36.89 -14.87 -23.45
C ARG A 827 36.00 -13.78 -22.86
N PHE A 828 34.70 -13.83 -23.13
CA PHE A 828 33.74 -12.82 -22.65
C PHE A 828 34.08 -11.37 -23.06
N HIS A 829 34.68 -11.18 -24.24
CA HIS A 829 34.81 -9.83 -24.83
C HIS A 829 33.40 -9.23 -25.03
N ALA A 830 33.24 -7.95 -24.74
CA ALA A 830 31.97 -7.26 -24.92
C ALA A 830 31.78 -6.76 -26.35
N THR A 831 30.55 -6.41 -26.71
CA THR A 831 30.17 -5.74 -27.96
C THR A 831 29.59 -4.37 -27.63
N ALA A 832 30.17 -3.32 -28.22
CA ALA A 832 29.68 -1.95 -28.14
C ALA A 832 28.69 -1.63 -29.28
N SER A 833 27.68 -0.80 -28.98
CA SER A 833 26.82 -0.15 -29.98
C SER A 833 26.38 1.23 -29.46
N GLY A 834 26.34 2.24 -30.34
CA GLY A 834 25.97 3.63 -30.02
C GLY A 834 26.99 4.44 -29.20
N VAL A 835 27.71 3.80 -28.28
CA VAL A 835 28.65 4.47 -27.36
C VAL A 835 29.78 5.23 -28.05
N GLY A 836 30.12 6.41 -27.50
CA GLY A 836 31.23 7.25 -27.94
C GLY A 836 32.44 7.22 -27.00
N PRO A 837 33.56 7.86 -27.35
CA PRO A 837 34.69 8.08 -26.44
C PRO A 837 34.36 9.12 -25.36
N ALA A 838 34.97 8.98 -24.17
CA ALA A 838 34.93 9.95 -23.09
C ALA A 838 36.32 10.18 -22.47
N GLU A 839 36.45 11.31 -21.78
CA GLU A 839 37.50 11.57 -20.80
C GLU A 839 37.28 10.70 -19.55
N ASP A 840 38.33 10.11 -19.01
CA ASP A 840 38.29 9.24 -17.82
C ASP A 840 38.39 10.02 -16.49
N ALA A 841 38.41 9.30 -15.36
CA ALA A 841 38.60 9.92 -14.03
C ALA A 841 40.03 10.44 -13.77
N ARG A 842 41.00 10.20 -14.67
CA ARG A 842 42.37 10.74 -14.66
C ARG A 842 42.47 12.06 -15.44
N GLY A 843 41.43 12.44 -16.20
CA GLY A 843 41.44 13.57 -17.13
C GLY A 843 42.08 13.26 -18.49
N LEU A 844 42.17 11.97 -18.87
CA LEU A 844 42.75 11.55 -20.14
C LEU A 844 41.65 11.36 -21.21
N PRO A 845 41.76 12.00 -22.38
CA PRO A 845 40.73 11.95 -23.42
C PRO A 845 40.66 10.58 -24.11
N SER A 846 39.45 10.16 -24.44
CA SER A 846 39.13 8.92 -25.17
C SER A 846 39.60 7.64 -24.48
N ARG A 847 39.52 7.61 -23.14
CA ARG A 847 39.86 6.44 -22.31
C ARG A 847 38.62 5.75 -21.72
N ALA A 848 37.60 6.53 -21.36
CA ALA A 848 36.29 6.00 -20.96
C ALA A 848 35.34 5.83 -22.17
N ARG A 849 34.16 5.22 -21.95
CA ARG A 849 33.04 5.19 -22.91
C ARG A 849 31.88 6.07 -22.44
N ARG A 850 31.22 6.75 -23.38
CA ARG A 850 30.07 7.65 -23.15
C ARG A 850 28.77 7.04 -23.69
N PHE A 851 27.73 7.12 -22.87
CA PHE A 851 26.35 6.77 -23.18
C PHE A 851 25.55 8.07 -23.21
N ALA A 852 25.13 8.50 -24.40
CA ALA A 852 24.42 9.75 -24.67
C ALA A 852 22.95 9.52 -25.07
N THR A 853 22.64 8.39 -25.73
CA THR A 853 21.28 8.03 -26.16
C THR A 853 20.75 6.81 -25.40
N GLY A 854 19.44 6.62 -25.41
CA GLY A 854 18.80 5.44 -24.80
C GLY A 854 19.02 4.13 -25.58
N GLN A 855 19.68 4.18 -26.73
CA GLN A 855 20.03 3.00 -27.55
C GLN A 855 21.45 2.49 -27.25
N ASP A 856 22.29 3.33 -26.61
CA ASP A 856 23.71 3.07 -26.41
C ASP A 856 23.89 1.91 -25.42
N ILE A 857 24.76 0.95 -25.75
CA ILE A 857 24.96 -0.26 -24.97
C ILE A 857 26.38 -0.79 -25.14
N ILE A 858 26.91 -1.38 -24.07
CA ILE A 858 27.98 -2.38 -24.15
C ILE A 858 27.43 -3.64 -23.49
N TYR A 859 27.52 -4.79 -24.16
CA TYR A 859 26.97 -6.04 -23.64
C TYR A 859 27.86 -7.24 -23.91
N THR A 860 27.71 -8.26 -23.06
CA THR A 860 28.41 -9.53 -23.15
C THR A 860 27.39 -10.65 -23.13
N VAL A 861 27.40 -11.48 -24.18
CA VAL A 861 26.49 -12.62 -24.32
C VAL A 861 26.66 -13.56 -23.12
N ASN A 862 25.54 -13.88 -22.49
CA ASN A 862 25.49 -14.71 -21.30
C ASN A 862 25.88 -16.16 -21.60
N THR A 863 26.49 -16.81 -20.62
CA THR A 863 26.96 -18.20 -20.69
C THR A 863 26.76 -18.88 -19.32
N GLY A 864 26.80 -20.21 -19.28
CA GLY A 864 26.70 -20.96 -18.01
C GLY A 864 27.73 -20.54 -16.94
N GLU A 865 28.88 -20.00 -17.34
CA GLU A 865 29.93 -19.53 -16.44
C GLU A 865 29.62 -18.13 -15.84
N LEU A 866 28.85 -17.28 -16.52
CA LEU A 866 28.39 -15.99 -15.99
C LEU A 866 27.17 -16.15 -15.05
N ASN A 867 26.64 -17.36 -14.94
CA ASN A 867 25.48 -17.74 -14.13
C ASN A 867 25.83 -18.24 -12.72
N PHE A 868 27.00 -17.86 -12.19
CA PHE A 868 27.42 -18.11 -10.80
C PHE A 868 26.34 -17.69 -9.77
N THR A 869 26.29 -18.40 -8.64
CA THR A 869 25.15 -18.35 -7.69
C THR A 869 25.49 -17.82 -6.30
N ASN A 870 26.76 -17.83 -5.89
CA ASN A 870 27.13 -17.75 -4.47
C ASN A 870 27.47 -16.33 -4.02
N ALA A 871 28.24 -15.62 -4.84
CA ALA A 871 28.71 -14.27 -4.58
C ALA A 871 28.81 -13.51 -5.91
N VAL A 872 28.96 -12.19 -5.83
CA VAL A 872 29.33 -11.33 -6.95
C VAL A 872 30.04 -10.09 -6.41
N SER A 873 31.13 -9.69 -7.04
CA SER A 873 31.72 -8.36 -6.84
C SER A 873 31.74 -7.62 -8.17
N LEU A 874 31.28 -6.37 -8.19
CA LEU A 874 31.34 -5.45 -9.33
C LEU A 874 32.15 -4.22 -8.96
N SER A 875 32.89 -3.65 -9.91
CA SER A 875 33.58 -2.37 -9.75
C SER A 875 33.61 -1.58 -11.05
N CYS A 876 33.46 -0.26 -10.99
CA CYS A 876 33.64 0.63 -12.14
C CYS A 876 33.87 2.08 -11.70
N TRP A 877 34.50 2.88 -12.58
CA TRP A 877 34.38 4.34 -12.51
C TRP A 877 33.12 4.78 -13.24
N VAL A 878 32.33 5.67 -12.64
CA VAL A 878 31.04 6.13 -13.21
C VAL A 878 30.84 7.64 -13.01
N ARG A 879 30.32 8.31 -14.05
CA ARG A 879 29.98 9.74 -14.09
C ARG A 879 28.60 9.93 -14.71
N CYS A 880 27.57 10.12 -13.88
CA CYS A 880 26.19 10.29 -14.36
C CYS A 880 25.97 11.69 -14.97
N GLU A 881 25.26 11.76 -16.11
CA GLU A 881 24.87 13.04 -16.75
C GLU A 881 23.41 13.43 -16.48
N GLN A 882 22.54 12.51 -16.06
CA GLN A 882 21.11 12.74 -15.85
C GLN A 882 20.51 11.87 -14.72
N PHE A 883 19.56 12.44 -13.96
CA PHE A 883 18.65 11.74 -13.04
C PHE A 883 17.16 11.96 -13.46
N GLY A 884 16.19 11.64 -12.58
CA GLY A 884 14.75 11.86 -12.81
C GLY A 884 13.92 10.60 -13.09
N SER A 885 14.56 9.45 -13.23
CA SER A 885 13.96 8.11 -13.04
C SER A 885 15.09 7.16 -12.60
N GLU A 886 14.79 5.90 -12.26
CA GLU A 886 15.86 4.92 -12.11
C GLU A 886 16.61 4.71 -13.43
N ARG A 887 17.95 4.62 -13.39
CA ARG A 887 18.84 4.48 -14.56
C ARG A 887 19.90 3.40 -14.31
N PHE A 888 20.12 2.51 -15.28
CA PHE A 888 20.86 1.26 -15.07
C PHE A 888 22.30 1.37 -15.58
N ILE A 889 23.26 1.31 -14.64
CA ILE A 889 24.69 1.46 -14.93
C ILE A 889 25.25 0.10 -15.38
N LEU A 890 24.98 -0.96 -14.62
CA LEU A 890 25.32 -2.36 -14.91
C LEU A 890 24.11 -3.26 -14.61
N SER A 891 23.86 -4.29 -15.40
CA SER A 891 22.77 -5.25 -15.18
C SER A 891 23.14 -6.65 -15.67
N HIS A 892 22.67 -7.69 -15.00
CA HIS A 892 22.63 -9.05 -15.53
C HIS A 892 21.28 -9.66 -15.16
N GLY A 893 20.38 -9.80 -16.14
CA GLY A 893 19.01 -10.26 -15.86
C GLY A 893 18.18 -9.35 -14.95
N SER A 894 18.67 -8.16 -14.61
CA SER A 894 17.95 -7.11 -13.87
C SER A 894 17.44 -7.56 -12.47
N TRP A 895 16.54 -6.79 -11.86
CA TRP A 895 15.91 -7.11 -10.57
C TRP A 895 14.93 -8.31 -10.65
N GLN A 896 14.52 -8.67 -11.86
CA GLN A 896 13.68 -9.83 -12.15
C GLN A 896 14.44 -11.15 -11.96
N GLN A 897 15.66 -11.27 -12.50
CA GLN A 897 16.42 -12.52 -12.53
C GLN A 897 17.67 -12.52 -11.63
N ARG A 898 18.62 -11.57 -11.71
CA ARG A 898 19.89 -11.62 -10.93
C ARG A 898 20.24 -10.35 -10.19
N TYR A 899 20.79 -9.34 -10.87
CA TYR A 899 21.33 -8.16 -10.21
C TYR A 899 21.44 -6.94 -11.13
N LYS A 900 21.42 -5.76 -10.52
CA LYS A 900 21.67 -4.46 -11.17
C LYS A 900 22.43 -3.53 -10.23
N LEU A 901 23.32 -2.72 -10.80
CA LEU A 901 23.82 -1.48 -10.21
C LEU A 901 23.16 -0.33 -10.99
N SER A 902 22.40 0.50 -10.30
CA SER A 902 21.61 1.58 -10.86
C SER A 902 21.77 2.87 -10.05
N VAL A 903 21.13 3.94 -10.51
CA VAL A 903 20.97 5.19 -9.76
C VAL A 903 19.50 5.59 -9.72
N THR A 904 19.00 6.01 -8.56
CA THR A 904 17.58 6.36 -8.32
C THR A 904 17.22 7.72 -8.95
N PRO A 905 15.91 8.10 -9.03
CA PRO A 905 15.51 9.40 -9.55
C PRO A 905 16.12 10.60 -8.81
N GLU A 906 16.47 10.43 -7.52
CA GLU A 906 17.04 11.42 -6.61
C GLU A 906 18.58 11.41 -6.60
N GLY A 907 19.21 10.43 -7.26
CA GLY A 907 20.67 10.32 -7.40
C GLY A 907 21.37 9.34 -6.46
N PHE A 908 20.66 8.52 -5.67
CA PHE A 908 21.30 7.48 -4.84
C PHE A 908 21.80 6.32 -5.71
N LEU A 909 22.99 5.79 -5.43
CA LEU A 909 23.44 4.53 -6.01
C LEU A 909 22.62 3.39 -5.41
N ARG A 910 22.04 2.53 -6.25
CA ARG A 910 21.25 1.36 -5.85
C ARG A 910 21.92 0.08 -6.30
N TRP A 911 22.17 -0.82 -5.36
CA TRP A 911 22.60 -2.18 -5.60
C TRP A 911 21.42 -3.12 -5.33
N THR A 912 21.07 -3.97 -6.30
CA THR A 912 19.94 -4.90 -6.18
C THR A 912 20.40 -6.33 -6.41
N ILE A 913 19.99 -7.25 -5.54
CA ILE A 913 20.16 -8.69 -5.72
C ILE A 913 18.80 -9.40 -5.71
N LYS A 914 18.63 -10.34 -6.64
CA LYS A 914 17.57 -11.34 -6.69
C LYS A 914 18.13 -12.70 -6.24
N THR A 915 17.51 -13.30 -5.23
CA THR A 915 17.79 -14.68 -4.81
C THR A 915 16.52 -15.52 -4.81
N GLY A 916 16.66 -16.83 -4.57
CA GLY A 916 15.53 -17.71 -4.27
C GLY A 916 14.81 -17.40 -2.94
N GLN A 917 15.20 -16.35 -2.20
CA GLN A 917 14.53 -15.89 -0.97
C GLN A 917 13.80 -14.54 -1.14
N GLY A 918 14.01 -13.83 -2.26
CA GLY A 918 13.37 -12.54 -2.51
C GLY A 918 14.16 -11.64 -3.47
N THR A 919 13.78 -10.37 -3.53
CA THR A 919 14.60 -9.30 -4.12
C THR A 919 14.91 -8.31 -3.01
N ALA A 920 16.14 -7.81 -2.93
CA ALA A 920 16.51 -6.73 -2.02
C ALA A 920 17.28 -5.64 -2.76
N ASP A 921 16.97 -4.39 -2.39
CA ASP A 921 17.72 -3.19 -2.75
C ASP A 921 18.57 -2.73 -1.56
N LEU A 922 19.73 -2.16 -1.86
CA LEU A 922 20.61 -1.41 -0.97
C LEU A 922 20.92 -0.07 -1.65
N ASP A 923 20.42 1.02 -1.07
CA ASP A 923 20.76 2.38 -1.51
C ASP A 923 21.96 2.92 -0.71
N GLY A 924 22.81 3.70 -1.39
CA GLY A 924 23.93 4.43 -0.80
C GLY A 924 23.51 5.41 0.29
N SER A 925 24.43 5.80 1.18
CA SER A 925 24.12 6.70 2.31
C SER A 925 23.81 8.15 1.89
N ALA A 926 24.21 8.55 0.68
CA ALA A 926 23.99 9.88 0.11
C ALA A 926 23.85 9.80 -1.43
N PRO A 927 23.17 10.78 -2.06
CA PRO A 927 23.09 10.85 -3.52
C PRO A 927 24.42 11.31 -4.13
N ILE A 928 24.79 10.72 -5.27
CA ILE A 928 25.97 11.13 -6.05
C ILE A 928 25.70 12.37 -6.89
N GLY A 929 26.74 13.17 -7.14
CA GLY A 929 26.66 14.39 -7.95
C GLY A 929 26.71 14.12 -9.45
N LEU A 930 25.89 14.85 -10.22
CA LEU A 930 25.99 14.85 -11.68
C LEU A 930 27.35 15.38 -12.17
N ASN A 931 27.80 14.86 -13.31
CA ASN A 931 29.03 15.23 -14.03
C ASN A 931 30.36 15.03 -13.27
N ARG A 932 30.36 14.46 -12.06
CA ARG A 932 31.56 14.02 -11.33
C ARG A 932 31.77 12.50 -11.48
N TYR A 933 33.03 12.08 -11.62
CA TYR A 933 33.42 10.67 -11.49
C TYR A 933 33.44 10.21 -10.03
N TYR A 934 32.93 9.00 -9.81
CA TYR A 934 33.02 8.24 -8.56
C TYR A 934 33.52 6.82 -8.87
N HIS A 935 34.36 6.25 -8.01
CA HIS A 935 34.70 4.84 -8.08
C HIS A 935 33.71 4.04 -7.22
N VAL A 936 32.90 3.20 -7.84
CA VAL A 936 31.89 2.38 -7.16
C VAL A 936 32.33 0.94 -7.17
N CYS A 937 32.23 0.27 -6.02
CA CYS A 937 32.29 -1.19 -5.94
C CYS A 937 31.07 -1.71 -5.18
N ALA A 938 30.41 -2.73 -5.73
CA ALA A 938 29.21 -3.33 -5.16
C ALA A 938 29.46 -4.82 -4.96
N ILE A 939 29.20 -5.34 -3.76
CA ILE A 939 29.51 -6.73 -3.40
C ILE A 939 28.25 -7.42 -2.88
N TYR A 940 28.11 -8.70 -3.19
CA TYR A 940 27.20 -9.63 -2.55
C TYR A 940 27.93 -10.93 -2.23
N THR A 941 27.73 -11.45 -1.03
CA THR A 941 28.55 -12.52 -0.44
C THR A 941 27.77 -13.79 -0.06
N GLY A 942 26.44 -13.75 -0.22
CA GLY A 942 25.54 -14.75 0.36
C GLY A 942 25.11 -14.47 1.81
N TYR A 943 25.74 -13.50 2.49
CA TYR A 943 25.37 -13.03 3.85
C TYR A 943 25.18 -11.51 3.95
N SER A 944 25.72 -10.74 3.00
CA SER A 944 25.66 -9.28 2.93
C SER A 944 25.48 -8.79 1.49
N MET A 945 24.78 -7.68 1.35
CA MET A 945 24.93 -6.73 0.24
C MET A 945 25.74 -5.54 0.75
N GLU A 946 26.67 -5.04 -0.05
CA GLU A 946 27.61 -3.98 0.36
C GLU A 946 27.82 -2.98 -0.80
N LEU A 947 27.90 -1.69 -0.47
CA LEU A 947 28.28 -0.62 -1.39
C LEU A 947 29.51 0.11 -0.86
N TYR A 948 30.50 0.25 -1.73
CA TYR A 948 31.75 0.96 -1.50
C TYR A 948 31.87 2.14 -2.48
N LEU A 949 32.26 3.30 -1.96
CA LEU A 949 32.41 4.54 -2.73
C LEU A 949 33.82 5.12 -2.52
N ASP A 950 34.50 5.46 -3.61
CA ASP A 950 35.88 5.93 -3.65
C ASP A 950 36.87 5.05 -2.82
N GLY A 951 36.55 3.75 -2.72
CA GLY A 951 37.33 2.69 -2.05
C GLY A 951 36.96 2.40 -0.59
N GLU A 952 36.11 3.22 0.04
CA GLU A 952 35.66 3.03 1.43
C GLU A 952 34.25 2.42 1.48
N LEU A 953 33.92 1.72 2.58
CA LEU A 953 32.57 1.16 2.77
C LEU A 953 31.59 2.28 3.13
N ASP A 954 30.64 2.51 2.23
CA ASP A 954 29.57 3.50 2.41
C ASP A 954 28.45 2.92 3.29
N THR A 955 27.90 1.77 2.87
CA THR A 955 26.72 1.14 3.47
C THR A 955 26.63 -0.36 3.17
N PHE A 956 25.85 -1.10 3.96
CA PHE A 956 25.58 -2.53 3.76
C PHE A 956 24.21 -2.94 4.32
N ARG A 957 23.74 -4.12 3.92
CA ARG A 957 22.50 -4.74 4.40
C ARG A 957 22.67 -6.25 4.51
N PHE A 958 22.09 -6.88 5.54
CA PHE A 958 21.95 -8.33 5.58
C PHE A 958 20.99 -8.80 4.48
N PHE A 959 21.48 -9.67 3.59
CA PHE A 959 20.67 -10.38 2.61
C PHE A 959 21.35 -11.69 2.23
N SER A 960 20.58 -12.72 1.85
CA SER A 960 21.10 -14.08 1.69
C SER A 960 20.34 -14.93 0.68
N GLY A 961 20.93 -16.09 0.35
CA GLY A 961 20.44 -17.05 -0.63
C GLY A 961 21.26 -17.07 -1.93
N ALA A 962 21.02 -18.08 -2.77
CA ALA A 962 21.66 -18.17 -4.07
C ALA A 962 21.06 -17.17 -5.07
N ILE A 963 21.93 -16.46 -5.81
CA ILE A 963 21.58 -15.66 -6.99
C ILE A 963 20.97 -16.62 -8.03
N LEU A 964 19.83 -16.26 -8.63
CA LEU A 964 19.16 -17.10 -9.65
C LEU A 964 19.88 -17.00 -11.01
N PRO A 965 19.71 -17.96 -11.94
CA PRO A 965 20.25 -17.86 -13.29
C PRO A 965 19.50 -16.82 -14.17
N SER A 966 20.18 -16.36 -15.21
CA SER A 966 19.70 -15.50 -16.30
C SER A 966 19.83 -16.20 -17.65
N ASP A 967 18.95 -15.86 -18.59
CA ASP A 967 19.14 -16.05 -20.02
C ASP A 967 19.71 -14.78 -20.70
N ARG A 968 19.36 -13.59 -20.19
CA ARG A 968 19.78 -12.27 -20.68
C ARG A 968 21.28 -11.98 -20.53
N PRO A 969 21.88 -11.17 -21.42
CA PRO A 969 23.28 -10.78 -21.35
C PRO A 969 23.64 -9.97 -20.09
N PHE A 970 24.94 -9.85 -19.81
CA PHE A 970 25.46 -8.79 -18.95
C PHE A 970 25.55 -7.49 -19.75
N THR A 971 24.95 -6.41 -19.25
CA THR A 971 24.81 -5.13 -19.95
C THR A 971 25.35 -3.96 -19.13
N ILE A 972 25.87 -2.97 -19.85
CA ILE A 972 26.32 -1.68 -19.36
C ILE A 972 25.42 -0.62 -19.99
N GLY A 973 24.91 0.30 -19.19
CA GLY A 973 24.08 1.43 -19.61
C GLY A 973 22.60 1.12 -19.88
N ARG A 974 22.17 -0.15 -19.89
CA ARG A 974 20.79 -0.59 -20.13
C ARG A 974 20.39 -1.78 -19.25
N MET A 975 19.08 -1.99 -19.09
CA MET A 975 18.51 -3.09 -18.28
C MET A 975 18.79 -4.47 -18.89
N ASP A 976 18.56 -4.62 -20.19
CA ASP A 976 18.99 -5.74 -21.02
C ASP A 976 19.26 -5.23 -22.46
N ASP A 977 19.36 -6.14 -23.43
CA ASP A 977 19.61 -5.85 -24.85
C ASP A 977 18.37 -5.31 -25.61
N VAL A 978 17.16 -5.43 -25.06
CA VAL A 978 15.88 -5.02 -25.70
C VAL A 978 15.26 -3.79 -25.04
N GLU A 979 15.30 -3.68 -23.71
CA GLU A 979 14.69 -2.59 -22.94
C GLU A 979 15.54 -1.31 -22.95
N THR A 980 14.90 -0.14 -23.10
CA THR A 980 15.52 1.19 -23.24
C THR A 980 14.94 2.25 -22.30
N GLN A 981 13.80 2.01 -21.64
CA GLN A 981 13.18 2.93 -20.68
C GLN A 981 14.16 3.34 -19.57
N TYR A 982 14.88 2.35 -19.03
CA TYR A 982 15.86 2.48 -17.95
C TYR A 982 17.27 2.87 -18.40
N ALA A 983 17.48 3.16 -19.70
CA ALA A 983 18.80 3.42 -20.26
C ALA A 983 19.49 4.62 -19.58
N TRP A 984 20.71 4.42 -19.12
CA TRP A 984 21.52 5.40 -18.39
C TRP A 984 22.28 6.34 -19.34
N ARG A 985 22.66 7.51 -18.80
CA ARG A 985 23.43 8.53 -19.52
C ARG A 985 24.60 9.00 -18.67
N GLY A 986 25.79 9.01 -19.27
CA GLY A 986 27.01 9.34 -18.55
C GLY A 986 28.28 8.82 -19.23
N SER A 987 29.35 8.79 -18.46
CA SER A 987 30.64 8.20 -18.85
C SER A 987 31.07 7.16 -17.83
N LEU A 988 31.54 6.00 -18.29
CA LEU A 988 31.92 4.88 -17.43
C LEU A 988 33.18 4.19 -17.97
N ASP A 989 33.96 3.64 -17.04
CA ASP A 989 35.31 3.16 -17.27
C ASP A 989 35.68 2.00 -16.32
N GLU A 990 36.74 1.26 -16.66
CA GLU A 990 37.43 0.30 -15.79
C GLU A 990 36.55 -0.78 -15.13
N VAL A 991 35.54 -1.28 -15.85
CA VAL A 991 34.56 -2.26 -15.34
C VAL A 991 35.22 -3.59 -15.00
N LYS A 992 35.01 -4.09 -13.78
CA LYS A 992 35.53 -5.36 -13.28
C LYS A 992 34.40 -6.16 -12.63
N LEU A 993 34.38 -7.47 -12.86
CA LEU A 993 33.43 -8.44 -12.31
C LEU A 993 34.16 -9.67 -11.77
N TRP A 994 33.76 -10.12 -10.58
CA TRP A 994 34.15 -11.38 -9.95
C TRP A 994 32.91 -12.18 -9.57
N ASP A 995 33.01 -13.50 -9.63
CA ASP A 995 32.05 -14.51 -9.14
C ASP A 995 32.24 -14.86 -7.65
N VAL A 996 33.12 -14.12 -6.98
CA VAL A 996 33.57 -14.33 -5.59
C VAL A 996 33.58 -13.01 -4.81
N GLU A 997 33.63 -13.11 -3.47
CA GLU A 997 33.95 -11.98 -2.58
C GLU A 997 35.42 -11.55 -2.80
N ILE A 998 35.67 -10.24 -2.91
CA ILE A 998 37.01 -9.67 -2.95
C ILE A 998 37.38 -9.04 -1.59
N PRO A 999 38.65 -9.15 -1.13
CA PRO A 999 39.06 -8.58 0.15
C PRO A 999 38.96 -7.04 0.14
N VAL A 1000 38.57 -6.45 1.28
CA VAL A 1000 38.43 -4.98 1.42
C VAL A 1000 39.70 -4.21 1.04
N LYS A 1001 40.88 -4.80 1.28
CA LYS A 1001 42.19 -4.25 0.87
C LYS A 1001 42.38 -4.19 -0.66
N GLN A 1002 41.70 -5.04 -1.42
CA GLN A 1002 41.67 -4.96 -2.87
C GLN A 1002 40.68 -3.88 -3.33
N VAL A 1003 39.49 -3.78 -2.71
CA VAL A 1003 38.47 -2.74 -3.01
C VAL A 1003 39.06 -1.33 -2.92
N ASP A 1004 39.80 -1.03 -1.86
CA ASP A 1004 40.48 0.27 -1.68
C ASP A 1004 41.47 0.59 -2.81
N LEU A 1005 42.16 -0.42 -3.34
CA LEU A 1005 43.14 -0.28 -4.41
C LEU A 1005 42.51 -0.19 -5.82
N LEU A 1006 41.27 -0.66 -6.03
CA LEU A 1006 40.64 -0.70 -7.35
C LEU A 1006 40.54 0.69 -8.02
N LYS A 1007 40.32 1.74 -7.23
CA LYS A 1007 40.31 3.15 -7.69
C LYS A 1007 41.63 3.62 -8.31
N ALA A 1008 42.74 2.97 -7.95
CA ALA A 1008 44.07 3.21 -8.51
C ALA A 1008 44.51 2.11 -9.51
N GLN A 1009 43.71 1.04 -9.68
CA GLN A 1009 44.01 -0.04 -10.62
C GLN A 1009 43.46 0.28 -12.01
N TRP A 1010 44.33 0.87 -12.82
CA TRP A 1010 44.11 1.12 -14.25
C TRP A 1010 44.80 0.07 -15.10
N ALA A 1011 44.27 -0.20 -16.29
CA ALA A 1011 45.01 -0.88 -17.34
C ALA A 1011 46.25 -0.05 -17.71
N SER A 1012 47.38 -0.73 -17.84
CA SER A 1012 48.57 -0.16 -18.45
C SER A 1012 48.60 -0.58 -19.92
N PRO A 1013 48.80 0.33 -20.88
CA PRO A 1013 49.11 -0.10 -22.25
C PRO A 1013 50.39 -0.93 -22.23
N GLU A 1014 50.36 -2.11 -22.84
CA GLU A 1014 51.52 -2.99 -22.99
C GLU A 1014 52.70 -2.20 -23.59
N PRO A 1015 53.90 -2.20 -22.97
CA PRO A 1015 55.07 -1.59 -23.57
C PRO A 1015 55.56 -2.44 -24.74
N ASP A 1016 55.65 -1.84 -25.93
CA ASP A 1016 56.08 -2.49 -27.17
C ASP A 1016 57.32 -3.39 -26.99
N SER A 1017 57.10 -4.69 -27.05
CA SER A 1017 58.10 -5.76 -27.11
C SER A 1017 59.10 -5.88 -25.94
N LEU A 1018 59.12 -7.05 -25.31
CA LEU A 1018 60.32 -7.53 -24.62
C LEU A 1018 61.41 -7.87 -25.66
N GLY A 1019 62.14 -6.84 -26.08
CA GLY A 1019 63.18 -6.93 -27.11
C GLY A 1019 64.23 -8.02 -26.85
N ASP A 1020 64.71 -8.63 -27.94
CA ASP A 1020 65.46 -9.88 -27.94
C ASP A 1020 66.62 -9.87 -26.91
N PRO A 1021 66.67 -10.80 -25.93
CA PRO A 1021 67.57 -10.71 -24.79
C PRO A 1021 69.06 -10.74 -25.20
N VAL A 1022 69.70 -9.57 -25.14
CA VAL A 1022 71.13 -9.25 -25.42
C VAL A 1022 72.14 -10.32 -25.01
N ALA A 1023 71.87 -11.05 -23.93
CA ALA A 1023 72.48 -12.35 -23.63
C ALA A 1023 71.39 -13.38 -23.29
N ARG A 1024 71.49 -14.58 -23.87
CA ARG A 1024 70.75 -15.80 -23.52
C ARG A 1024 71.70 -16.75 -22.77
N VAL A 1025 71.19 -17.50 -21.80
CA VAL A 1025 71.98 -18.47 -21.02
C VAL A 1025 71.30 -19.82 -21.06
N TYR A 1026 72.05 -20.87 -21.43
CA TYR A 1026 71.52 -22.23 -21.53
C TYR A 1026 72.60 -23.31 -21.32
N PRO A 1027 72.22 -24.55 -20.94
CA PRO A 1027 70.88 -24.99 -20.54
C PRO A 1027 70.38 -24.24 -19.29
N ASN A 1028 69.07 -24.12 -19.15
CA ASN A 1028 68.42 -23.52 -17.99
C ASN A 1028 67.03 -24.18 -17.84
N PRO A 1029 66.84 -25.13 -16.91
CA PRO A 1029 67.75 -25.49 -15.81
C PRO A 1029 69.02 -26.25 -16.25
N ALA A 1030 70.15 -25.98 -15.61
CA ALA A 1030 71.46 -26.58 -15.88
C ALA A 1030 71.85 -27.66 -14.86
N ALA A 1031 72.54 -28.71 -15.31
CA ALA A 1031 73.27 -29.61 -14.42
C ALA A 1031 74.59 -28.95 -13.93
N PRO A 1032 75.20 -29.40 -12.82
CA PRO A 1032 76.50 -28.91 -12.39
C PRO A 1032 77.57 -29.33 -13.40
N GLY A 1033 78.32 -28.36 -13.93
CA GLY A 1033 79.12 -28.54 -15.14
C GLY A 1033 79.25 -27.22 -15.89
N GLU A 1034 79.25 -27.25 -17.21
CA GLU A 1034 79.39 -26.04 -18.04
C GLU A 1034 78.05 -25.47 -18.51
N ILE A 1035 78.00 -24.14 -18.67
CA ILE A 1035 76.87 -23.42 -19.26
C ILE A 1035 77.34 -22.51 -20.40
N THR A 1036 76.51 -22.35 -21.42
CA THR A 1036 76.71 -21.39 -22.51
C THR A 1036 76.06 -20.05 -22.15
N ILE A 1037 76.76 -18.96 -22.46
CA ILE A 1037 76.19 -17.63 -22.61
C ILE A 1037 76.37 -17.20 -24.07
N GLU A 1038 75.27 -16.85 -24.74
CA GLU A 1038 75.22 -16.50 -26.15
C GLU A 1038 74.62 -15.10 -26.29
N PHE A 1039 75.27 -14.23 -27.05
CA PHE A 1039 74.97 -12.81 -27.18
C PHE A 1039 74.39 -12.50 -28.56
N THR A 1040 73.59 -11.44 -28.64
CA THR A 1040 73.00 -10.94 -29.90
C THR A 1040 74.06 -10.20 -30.73
N GLY A 1041 75.07 -10.93 -31.20
CA GLY A 1041 76.26 -10.41 -31.90
C GLY A 1041 77.55 -10.52 -31.08
N ILE A 1042 78.69 -10.23 -31.71
CA ILE A 1042 80.00 -10.24 -31.04
C ILE A 1042 80.02 -9.15 -29.96
N THR A 1043 80.30 -9.53 -28.72
CA THR A 1043 80.16 -8.67 -27.54
C THR A 1043 81.43 -8.62 -26.71
N ALA A 1044 81.88 -7.42 -26.35
CA ALA A 1044 83.06 -7.17 -25.52
C ALA A 1044 82.78 -7.41 -24.03
N VAL A 1045 82.95 -8.65 -23.59
CA VAL A 1045 82.77 -9.05 -22.18
C VAL A 1045 84.06 -8.74 -21.41
N GLU A 1046 83.92 -8.11 -20.24
CA GLU A 1046 85.01 -7.91 -19.30
C GLU A 1046 85.08 -9.07 -18.30
N SER A 1047 84.03 -9.24 -17.50
CA SER A 1047 83.94 -10.30 -16.50
C SER A 1047 82.55 -10.92 -16.41
N ILE A 1048 82.48 -12.10 -15.82
CA ILE A 1048 81.22 -12.77 -15.47
C ILE A 1048 81.34 -13.25 -14.03
N ALA A 1049 80.39 -12.87 -13.16
CA ALA A 1049 80.31 -13.32 -11.78
C ALA A 1049 78.99 -14.08 -11.55
N VAL A 1050 79.02 -15.12 -10.72
CA VAL A 1050 77.87 -15.98 -10.43
C VAL A 1050 77.56 -15.92 -8.94
N TYR A 1051 76.35 -15.51 -8.60
CA TYR A 1051 75.89 -15.32 -7.24
C TYR A 1051 74.80 -16.32 -6.87
N THR A 1052 74.69 -16.64 -5.57
CA THR A 1052 73.47 -17.27 -5.03
C THR A 1052 72.30 -16.29 -5.13
N SER A 1053 71.07 -16.81 -5.01
CA SER A 1053 69.86 -15.98 -4.83
C SER A 1053 69.96 -14.98 -3.66
N GLY A 1054 70.74 -15.30 -2.63
CA GLY A 1054 71.05 -14.41 -1.49
C GLY A 1054 72.22 -13.45 -1.72
N GLY A 1055 72.69 -13.25 -2.95
CA GLY A 1055 73.69 -12.24 -3.30
C GLY A 1055 75.14 -12.56 -2.95
N ARG A 1056 75.45 -13.77 -2.43
CA ARG A 1056 76.84 -14.20 -2.19
C ARG A 1056 77.49 -14.64 -3.51
N ASN A 1057 78.63 -14.04 -3.86
CA ASN A 1057 79.44 -14.47 -5.02
C ASN A 1057 79.98 -15.90 -4.78
N LEU A 1058 79.87 -16.76 -5.79
CA LEU A 1058 80.36 -18.14 -5.82
C LEU A 1058 81.60 -18.30 -6.69
N SER A 1059 81.62 -17.64 -7.85
CA SER A 1059 82.73 -17.68 -8.79
C SER A 1059 82.71 -16.47 -9.72
N GLU A 1060 83.91 -15.98 -10.05
CA GLU A 1060 84.09 -14.87 -10.98
C GLU A 1060 85.18 -15.19 -11.99
N TYR A 1061 84.89 -14.88 -13.25
CA TYR A 1061 85.72 -15.16 -14.41
C TYR A 1061 86.05 -13.81 -15.06
N GLN A 1062 87.33 -13.44 -15.05
CA GLN A 1062 87.84 -12.28 -15.76
C GLN A 1062 88.23 -12.75 -17.17
N ILE A 1063 87.46 -12.36 -18.19
CA ILE A 1063 87.50 -12.97 -19.53
C ILE A 1063 88.06 -12.01 -20.58
N ARG A 1064 87.75 -10.70 -20.48
CA ARG A 1064 88.22 -9.61 -21.35
C ARG A 1064 88.40 -10.02 -22.83
N THR A 1065 87.28 -10.42 -23.45
CA THR A 1065 87.26 -10.96 -24.83
C THR A 1065 86.04 -10.47 -25.61
N GLU A 1066 86.15 -10.45 -26.93
CA GLU A 1066 85.06 -10.15 -27.86
C GLU A 1066 84.58 -11.42 -28.56
N LYS A 1067 83.41 -11.93 -28.15
CA LYS A 1067 82.79 -13.13 -28.72
C LYS A 1067 81.27 -13.02 -28.73
N SER A 1068 80.63 -13.69 -29.67
CA SER A 1068 79.16 -13.90 -29.67
C SER A 1068 78.73 -15.03 -28.74
N ARG A 1069 79.66 -15.90 -28.32
CA ARG A 1069 79.38 -17.02 -27.43
C ARG A 1069 80.54 -17.28 -26.49
N LEU A 1070 80.21 -17.56 -25.22
CA LEU A 1070 81.12 -17.98 -24.17
C LEU A 1070 80.58 -19.25 -23.51
N VAL A 1071 81.49 -20.06 -22.97
CA VAL A 1071 81.17 -21.21 -22.11
C VAL A 1071 81.90 -21.01 -20.79
N ILE A 1072 81.22 -21.17 -19.66
CA ILE A 1072 81.81 -21.07 -18.33
C ILE A 1072 81.46 -22.31 -17.49
N ALA A 1073 82.46 -22.84 -16.78
CA ALA A 1073 82.30 -23.99 -15.91
C ALA A 1073 81.85 -23.56 -14.51
N LEU A 1074 80.78 -24.17 -13.99
CA LEU A 1074 80.22 -23.98 -12.65
C LEU A 1074 80.41 -25.25 -11.78
N PRO A 1075 81.66 -25.70 -11.51
CA PRO A 1075 81.95 -27.04 -10.96
C PRO A 1075 81.46 -27.28 -9.52
N TYR A 1076 81.11 -26.24 -8.77
CA TYR A 1076 80.77 -26.33 -7.35
C TYR A 1076 79.47 -25.61 -6.95
N ALA A 1077 78.60 -25.28 -7.92
CA ALA A 1077 77.32 -24.65 -7.62
C ALA A 1077 76.32 -25.66 -7.03
N ALA A 1078 75.73 -25.32 -5.90
CA ALA A 1078 74.69 -26.14 -5.27
C ALA A 1078 73.38 -26.11 -6.09
N PRO A 1079 72.47 -27.09 -5.94
CA PRO A 1079 71.15 -27.03 -6.55
C PRO A 1079 70.34 -25.83 -6.03
N GLY A 1080 69.76 -25.03 -6.91
CA GLY A 1080 69.00 -23.84 -6.57
C GLY A 1080 69.07 -22.74 -7.63
N ILE A 1081 68.39 -21.62 -7.36
CA ILE A 1081 68.38 -20.44 -8.25
C ILE A 1081 69.63 -19.60 -8.01
N HIS A 1082 70.34 -19.33 -9.10
CA HIS A 1082 71.56 -18.54 -9.15
C HIS A 1082 71.41 -17.35 -10.10
N VAL A 1083 72.22 -16.32 -9.89
CA VAL A 1083 72.20 -15.07 -10.65
C VAL A 1083 73.55 -14.85 -11.29
N ILE A 1084 73.59 -14.87 -12.61
CA ILE A 1084 74.78 -14.56 -13.40
C ILE A 1084 74.75 -13.07 -13.73
N ARG A 1085 75.85 -12.38 -13.43
CA ARG A 1085 76.11 -10.99 -13.76
C ARG A 1085 77.25 -10.95 -14.77
N ILE A 1086 76.97 -10.47 -15.97
CA ILE A 1086 77.94 -10.22 -17.03
C ILE A 1086 78.26 -8.73 -16.99
N ILE A 1087 79.54 -8.36 -16.97
CA ILE A 1087 80.00 -6.97 -17.09
C ILE A 1087 80.69 -6.84 -18.44
N LEU A 1088 80.25 -5.88 -19.25
CA LEU A 1088 80.85 -5.55 -20.53
C LEU A 1088 81.93 -4.48 -20.36
N GLN A 1089 82.92 -4.43 -21.26
CA GLN A 1089 84.05 -3.50 -21.17
C GLN A 1089 83.66 -2.01 -21.27
N ASN A 1090 82.42 -1.71 -21.68
CA ASN A 1090 81.82 -0.37 -21.63
C ASN A 1090 81.08 -0.08 -20.30
N GLY A 1091 81.30 -0.89 -19.26
CA GLY A 1091 80.67 -0.78 -17.94
C GLY A 1091 79.23 -1.29 -17.86
N ARG A 1092 78.59 -1.67 -18.98
CA ARG A 1092 77.20 -2.15 -18.97
C ARG A 1092 77.10 -3.50 -18.26
N VAL A 1093 76.22 -3.58 -17.26
CA VAL A 1093 75.91 -4.82 -16.53
C VAL A 1093 74.68 -5.48 -17.15
N ILE A 1094 74.75 -6.79 -17.41
CA ILE A 1094 73.64 -7.64 -17.84
C ILE A 1094 73.46 -8.76 -16.81
N THR A 1095 72.24 -8.92 -16.29
CA THR A 1095 71.93 -9.94 -15.28
C THR A 1095 70.96 -10.98 -15.82
N ARG A 1096 71.19 -12.26 -15.50
CA ARG A 1096 70.36 -13.41 -15.89
C ARG A 1096 70.20 -14.40 -14.73
N LYS A 1097 69.01 -14.97 -14.57
CA LYS A 1097 68.73 -16.05 -13.61
C LYS A 1097 69.02 -17.39 -14.28
N ILE A 1098 69.66 -18.30 -13.55
CA ILE A 1098 69.82 -19.70 -13.94
C ILE A 1098 69.39 -20.61 -12.79
N ILE A 1099 68.70 -21.70 -13.10
CA ILE A 1099 68.34 -22.73 -12.13
C ILE A 1099 69.34 -23.87 -12.29
N ILE A 1100 70.01 -24.28 -11.22
CA ILE A 1100 70.92 -25.43 -11.22
C ILE A 1100 70.23 -26.57 -10.49
N TRP A 1101 70.19 -27.75 -11.09
CA TRP A 1101 69.50 -28.93 -10.55
C TRP A 1101 70.47 -30.09 -10.34
N ARG A 1102 70.16 -30.99 -9.40
CA ARG A 1102 70.95 -32.21 -9.18
C ARG A 1102 70.39 -33.32 -10.05
N GLN A 1103 71.21 -33.92 -10.91
CA GLN A 1103 70.87 -35.22 -11.49
C GLN A 1103 70.70 -36.24 -10.35
N MET A 1104 69.46 -36.71 -10.17
CA MET A 1104 69.23 -37.99 -9.50
C MET A 1104 69.67 -39.10 -10.46
N LYS A 1105 70.16 -40.20 -9.90
CA LYS A 1105 70.71 -41.35 -10.63
C LYS A 1105 69.84 -42.57 -10.39
#